data_AF-A0A5P1A1I3-F1
#
_entry.id   AF-A0A5P1A1I3-F1
#
_cell.length_a   1.000
_cell.length_b   1.000
_cell.length_c   1.000
_cell.angle_alpha   90.00
_cell.angle_beta   90.00
_cell.angle_gamma   90.00
#
_symmetry.space_group_name_H-M   'P 1'
#
loop_
_entity.id
_entity.type
_entity.pdbx_description
1 polymer ?
#
loop_
_entity_poly.entity_id
_entity_poly.type
_entity_poly.pdbx_seq_one_letter_code
_entity_poly.pdbx_strand_id
1 'polypeptide(L)'
;PDYTKVTNVKELLDKIGQKVYEEKVKNDADNYKSQLKGNLSEARFEDAPKDKQTENDPCKLDHRYHTNATNGKSYPCRTGKEERFSEVHGGECDEKKIKDSDSNGGACAPYRRLNLCVRNLENISALHKINNDTLLADVCLAALHEGAAISSDHGKYQETNDSSQLCTMLARSFADIGDIVRGKDLYLGDKGNDKLEKNLKKIFGIIYDNLENKEAQEYYKKDDKGTKNYYKLRNDWWEANRKDVWKALTCEAPDYAKYFRGTCGGDENTATQANKYCRCNDNQVPTYFDYVPQFLRWFEEWGEEFCRLRKHKLQNAIKICRGKDKSGKKLYCDLNGFDCTRTAKGKNKRFSDSNCNKCFLPCDHFVHWIDNQKKEFEKQKNKYDEEIGKAKNTTQVSNGKINNTYEKDFYERLKRNYKSVEEFLKKLNDESICQKQPKVEDEKADAANFTNDHLDKTFSRTEYCQACPWCGLEKQTDGNWKRLDNMNICANEVTKEYKKDNITKIPVLYPDISQSRILDKYKNFCASGKNGATGGDQIKKWECYYEKNDEDDGNRDSNMCALQNDKQNKEEKNDRSYNSFFWKWVTEMLIDSIDWRKELKSCINNAKSQNCKNKKCNNDCKCYEKWVNRKQQEWEQIIIHFKKQKDIGQQQGLLGPIGYDYALKALLNVEDILTNIKDGYKEVKETEHIYQMLEKEKSQEVVGAGTGQKNTIDLLIEHEKDEANTCLQKEICKPPTRQSGAPSETPAGESSHNDDHHDDLHDNDIDQRHLNIEVEDEVEEEEVCGMVKTLIGDNNGNTPIGECIHKYVPNEESYPKWNCEKNIDISHYGACMPPRRQKLCVNNLKNLSDQTSDGLRKAFIECAAIETFWLWHKYKDDKKNEKTTEGGGISDDPDDPQKKLEGGTIPEDFKRQMFYTFGDYRGLCLGKDIGNDSGKDISGTVTSILSTKNGETQTTADDWWKKNAKDIWEAMLCALEKISGNNTIKNKSNYTYSTVTFTQPSGVTLPTFAQTPQFLRWFTEWGEEFCKKRKSQLATLQKDCPEETCTKGQESKKEACKKACEKYKQWLQTWKDSI
;
A
#
# COMPACT_ATOMS: atom_id res chain seq x y z
N PRO A 1 -31.37 18.19 -25.29
CA PRO A 1 -30.70 18.81 -24.12
C PRO A 1 -29.46 19.57 -24.55
N ASP A 2 -29.28 20.78 -24.02
CA ASP A 2 -28.03 21.54 -24.16
C ASP A 2 -27.17 21.25 -22.91
N TYR A 3 -26.00 20.66 -23.11
CA TYR A 3 -25.12 20.24 -22.02
C TYR A 3 -24.07 21.31 -21.65
N THR A 4 -24.12 22.51 -22.23
CA THR A 4 -23.16 23.59 -21.93
C THR A 4 -23.13 24.05 -20.47
N LYS A 5 -24.21 23.81 -19.71
CA LYS A 5 -24.36 24.25 -18.32
C LYS A 5 -23.94 23.22 -17.26
N VAL A 6 -23.45 22.04 -17.67
CA VAL A 6 -22.95 21.03 -16.70
C VAL A 6 -21.71 21.55 -15.97
N THR A 7 -21.47 21.09 -14.75
CA THR A 7 -20.38 21.61 -13.90
C THR A 7 -19.04 20.95 -14.21
N ASN A 8 -19.02 19.66 -14.58
CA ASN A 8 -17.79 18.90 -14.84
C ASN A 8 -18.07 17.70 -15.78
N VAL A 9 -17.06 16.86 -16.06
CA VAL A 9 -17.18 15.76 -17.03
C VAL A 9 -17.99 14.61 -16.47
N LYS A 10 -17.81 14.22 -15.21
CA LYS A 10 -18.66 13.16 -14.62
C LYS A 10 -20.15 13.49 -14.66
N GLU A 11 -20.52 14.75 -14.42
CA GLU A 11 -21.92 15.19 -14.54
C GLU A 11 -22.41 15.16 -15.99
N LEU A 12 -21.57 15.61 -16.94
CA LEU A 12 -21.85 15.54 -18.36
C LEU A 12 -22.15 14.10 -18.79
N LEU A 13 -21.26 13.17 -18.46
CA LEU A 13 -21.36 11.77 -18.86
C LEU A 13 -22.60 11.13 -18.26
N ASP A 14 -22.85 11.32 -16.96
CA ASP A 14 -24.01 10.72 -16.28
C ASP A 14 -25.35 11.28 -16.80
N LYS A 15 -25.43 12.57 -17.15
CA LYS A 15 -26.63 13.18 -17.76
C LYS A 15 -26.91 12.64 -19.16
N ILE A 16 -25.89 12.46 -19.99
CA ILE A 16 -26.06 11.83 -21.30
C ILE A 16 -26.48 10.36 -21.10
N GLY A 17 -25.84 9.64 -20.18
CA GLY A 17 -26.17 8.26 -19.82
C GLY A 17 -27.62 8.10 -19.37
N GLN A 18 -28.10 9.03 -18.54
CA GLN A 18 -29.51 9.10 -18.12
C GLN A 18 -30.46 9.22 -19.32
N LYS A 19 -30.14 10.09 -20.29
CA LYS A 19 -31.00 10.24 -21.48
C LYS A 19 -30.99 9.01 -22.38
N VAL A 20 -29.83 8.39 -22.55
CA VAL A 20 -29.73 7.11 -23.26
C VAL A 20 -30.57 6.05 -22.55
N TYR A 21 -30.49 5.97 -21.22
CA TYR A 21 -31.28 5.06 -20.42
C TYR A 21 -32.80 5.30 -20.58
N GLU A 22 -33.25 6.53 -20.36
CA GLU A 22 -34.67 6.92 -20.43
C GLU A 22 -35.28 6.66 -21.80
N GLU A 23 -34.57 6.99 -22.87
CA GLU A 23 -35.11 6.95 -24.23
C GLU A 23 -34.92 5.60 -24.94
N LYS A 24 -33.87 4.84 -24.60
CA LYS A 24 -33.48 3.62 -25.34
C LYS A 24 -33.53 2.35 -24.52
N VAL A 25 -33.58 2.42 -23.19
CA VAL A 25 -33.46 1.23 -22.35
C VAL A 25 -34.73 1.02 -21.54
N LYS A 26 -35.20 2.07 -20.86
CA LYS A 26 -36.37 2.01 -19.99
C LYS A 26 -37.63 1.50 -20.69
N ASN A 27 -37.80 1.82 -21.98
CA ASN A 27 -39.00 1.49 -22.75
C ASN A 27 -38.82 0.30 -23.72
N ASP A 28 -37.58 -0.18 -23.93
CA ASP A 28 -37.24 -1.13 -25.00
C ASP A 28 -37.30 -2.61 -24.55
N ALA A 29 -37.68 -2.86 -23.29
CA ALA A 29 -37.45 -4.13 -22.61
C ALA A 29 -38.68 -4.74 -21.88
N ASP A 30 -39.92 -4.37 -22.22
CA ASP A 30 -41.07 -4.89 -21.45
C ASP A 30 -41.52 -6.32 -21.81
N ASN A 31 -41.18 -6.86 -23.00
CA ASN A 31 -41.80 -8.11 -23.44
C ASN A 31 -41.25 -9.39 -22.76
N TYR A 32 -39.94 -9.46 -22.45
CA TYR A 32 -39.32 -10.70 -21.91
C TYR A 32 -38.35 -10.48 -20.74
N LYS A 33 -38.07 -9.23 -20.33
CA LYS A 33 -37.12 -8.91 -19.24
C LYS A 33 -37.53 -9.50 -17.90
N SER A 34 -38.83 -9.65 -17.64
CA SER A 34 -39.34 -10.30 -16.43
C SER A 34 -38.85 -11.75 -16.28
N GLN A 35 -38.58 -12.46 -17.39
CA GLN A 35 -38.05 -13.83 -17.37
C GLN A 35 -36.56 -13.90 -17.01
N LEU A 36 -35.84 -12.77 -17.08
CA LEU A 36 -34.41 -12.67 -16.76
C LEU A 36 -34.16 -12.16 -15.34
N LYS A 37 -35.22 -11.78 -14.63
CA LYS A 37 -35.14 -11.29 -13.27
C LYS A 37 -34.75 -12.45 -12.35
N GLY A 38 -33.61 -12.34 -11.69
CA GLY A 38 -33.24 -13.24 -10.61
C GLY A 38 -33.94 -12.85 -9.31
N ASN A 39 -34.22 -13.85 -8.48
CA ASN A 39 -34.68 -13.71 -7.12
C ASN A 39 -33.66 -14.33 -6.16
N LEU A 40 -33.01 -13.50 -5.35
CA LEU A 40 -31.97 -13.95 -4.41
C LEU A 40 -32.50 -15.02 -3.44
N SER A 41 -33.76 -14.89 -2.98
CA SER A 41 -34.34 -15.89 -2.06
C SER A 41 -34.56 -17.27 -2.68
N GLU A 42 -34.50 -17.39 -4.00
CA GLU A 42 -34.65 -18.65 -4.74
C GLU A 42 -33.31 -19.23 -5.22
N ALA A 43 -32.20 -18.52 -5.01
CA ALA A 43 -30.88 -19.05 -5.32
C ALA A 43 -30.55 -20.21 -4.39
N ARG A 44 -30.32 -21.40 -4.97
CA ARG A 44 -29.97 -22.64 -4.24
C ARG A 44 -28.59 -23.14 -4.67
N PHE A 45 -27.74 -23.43 -3.68
CA PHE A 45 -26.39 -23.98 -3.85
C PHE A 45 -26.27 -25.27 -3.03
N GLU A 46 -25.63 -26.32 -3.55
CA GLU A 46 -25.62 -27.66 -2.90
C GLU A 46 -24.72 -27.75 -1.66
N ASP A 47 -23.73 -26.87 -1.52
CA ASP A 47 -22.77 -26.88 -0.39
C ASP A 47 -23.31 -26.14 0.85
N ALA A 48 -24.51 -25.55 0.77
CA ALA A 48 -25.10 -24.77 1.86
C ALA A 48 -26.05 -25.63 2.73
N PRO A 49 -25.88 -25.62 4.07
CA PRO A 49 -26.90 -26.12 4.99
C PRO A 49 -28.30 -25.55 4.69
N LYS A 50 -29.38 -26.26 5.04
CA LYS A 50 -30.75 -25.80 4.79
C LYS A 50 -31.07 -24.46 5.48
N ASP A 51 -30.40 -24.21 6.60
CA ASP A 51 -30.44 -22.99 7.42
C ASP A 51 -29.55 -21.86 6.89
N LYS A 52 -28.63 -22.14 5.96
CA LYS A 52 -27.73 -21.16 5.33
C LYS A 52 -28.09 -20.93 3.85
N GLN A 53 -29.37 -21.06 3.51
CA GLN A 53 -29.85 -20.77 2.16
C GLN A 53 -29.94 -19.26 1.92
N THR A 54 -29.78 -18.87 0.65
CA THR A 54 -29.68 -17.46 0.24
C THR A 54 -30.88 -16.64 0.69
N GLU A 55 -30.63 -15.58 1.47
CA GLU A 55 -31.63 -14.59 1.85
C GLU A 55 -31.94 -13.61 0.71
N ASN A 56 -33.07 -12.92 0.78
CA ASN A 56 -33.42 -11.89 -0.21
C ASN A 56 -32.55 -10.62 -0.10
N ASP A 57 -31.86 -10.42 1.03
CA ASP A 57 -30.97 -9.27 1.18
C ASP A 57 -29.57 -9.57 0.61
N PRO A 58 -29.13 -8.90 -0.48
CA PRO A 58 -27.79 -9.11 -1.03
C PRO A 58 -26.66 -8.74 -0.07
N CYS A 59 -26.91 -7.91 0.95
CA CYS A 59 -25.90 -7.61 1.98
C CYS A 59 -25.58 -8.83 2.85
N LYS A 60 -26.40 -9.89 2.78
CA LYS A 60 -26.24 -11.12 3.55
C LYS A 60 -25.50 -12.25 2.81
N LEU A 61 -24.96 -11.98 1.63
CA LEU A 61 -24.32 -12.99 0.78
C LEU A 61 -22.91 -13.38 1.24
N ASP A 62 -22.78 -14.54 1.86
CA ASP A 62 -21.48 -15.17 2.16
C ASP A 62 -20.90 -15.97 0.98
N HIS A 63 -19.66 -15.69 0.59
CA HIS A 63 -18.94 -16.39 -0.48
C HIS A 63 -18.65 -17.88 -0.19
N ARG A 64 -18.72 -18.31 1.07
CA ARG A 64 -18.51 -19.72 1.45
C ARG A 64 -19.71 -20.59 1.08
N TYR A 65 -20.90 -19.99 0.96
CA TYR A 65 -22.16 -20.72 0.78
C TYR A 65 -22.92 -20.32 -0.48
N HIS A 66 -22.88 -19.04 -0.88
CA HIS A 66 -23.76 -18.47 -1.91
C HIS A 66 -23.05 -18.25 -3.25
N THR A 67 -22.39 -19.29 -3.77
CA THR A 67 -21.70 -19.20 -5.07
C THR A 67 -21.58 -20.54 -5.79
N ASN A 68 -21.54 -20.50 -7.12
CA ASN A 68 -21.23 -21.67 -7.96
C ASN A 68 -19.72 -21.84 -8.25
N ALA A 69 -18.85 -21.04 -7.63
CA ALA A 69 -17.40 -21.15 -7.73
C ALA A 69 -16.85 -22.21 -6.76
N THR A 70 -17.08 -23.48 -7.07
CA THR A 70 -16.80 -24.63 -6.20
C THR A 70 -15.37 -25.18 -6.29
N ASN A 71 -14.50 -24.57 -7.08
CA ASN A 71 -13.12 -25.02 -7.30
C ASN A 71 -12.10 -24.46 -6.27
N GLY A 72 -12.57 -24.07 -5.08
CA GLY A 72 -11.73 -23.46 -4.03
C GLY A 72 -11.42 -21.97 -4.25
N LYS A 73 -12.03 -21.32 -5.25
CA LYS A 73 -11.81 -19.90 -5.59
C LYS A 73 -13.10 -19.07 -5.50
N SER A 74 -13.85 -19.30 -4.42
CA SER A 74 -15.14 -18.67 -4.16
C SER A 74 -15.04 -17.22 -3.72
N TYR A 75 -13.93 -16.82 -3.08
CA TYR A 75 -13.75 -15.45 -2.62
C TYR A 75 -13.60 -14.47 -3.80
N PRO A 76 -14.41 -13.39 -3.90
CA PRO A 76 -14.43 -12.52 -5.09
C PRO A 76 -13.17 -11.71 -5.35
N CYS A 77 -12.42 -11.34 -4.31
CA CYS A 77 -11.22 -10.52 -4.45
C CYS A 77 -9.96 -11.41 -4.48
N ARG A 78 -8.92 -10.99 -5.21
CA ARG A 78 -7.62 -11.68 -5.17
C ARG A 78 -6.82 -11.16 -3.98
N THR A 79 -6.11 -12.06 -3.28
CA THR A 79 -5.26 -11.71 -2.14
C THR A 79 -4.26 -10.61 -2.49
N GLY A 80 -4.23 -9.53 -1.71
CA GLY A 80 -3.34 -8.40 -1.90
C GLY A 80 -3.81 -7.41 -2.98
N LYS A 81 -4.99 -7.64 -3.57
CA LYS A 81 -5.65 -6.73 -4.50
C LYS A 81 -6.87 -6.07 -3.87
N GLU A 82 -6.92 -5.94 -2.54
CA GLU A 82 -8.03 -5.25 -1.85
C GLU A 82 -7.89 -3.72 -1.86
N GLU A 83 -6.69 -3.19 -2.12
CA GLU A 83 -6.50 -1.77 -2.37
C GLU A 83 -7.05 -1.36 -3.72
N ARG A 84 -7.72 -0.21 -3.72
CA ARG A 84 -8.46 0.29 -4.89
C ARG A 84 -7.80 1.51 -5.50
N PHE A 85 -7.00 2.22 -4.70
CA PHE A 85 -6.42 3.50 -5.08
C PHE A 85 -4.91 3.43 -4.93
N SER A 86 -4.18 3.52 -6.06
CA SER A 86 -2.72 3.56 -6.01
C SER A 86 -2.21 5.00 -5.97
N GLU A 87 -1.14 5.22 -5.24
CA GLU A 87 -0.38 6.47 -5.27
C GLU A 87 0.80 6.42 -6.27
N VAL A 88 1.07 5.25 -6.85
CA VAL A 88 2.28 4.99 -7.66
C VAL A 88 1.96 4.40 -9.03
N HIS A 89 0.99 3.50 -9.09
CA HIS A 89 0.65 2.77 -10.31
C HIS A 89 -0.43 3.52 -11.10
N GLY A 90 -0.17 3.72 -12.38
CA GLY A 90 -1.14 4.26 -13.33
C GLY A 90 -2.13 3.21 -13.83
N GLY A 91 -2.84 3.56 -14.91
CA GLY A 91 -3.69 2.61 -15.62
C GLY A 91 -2.89 1.66 -16.53
N GLU A 92 -3.55 0.61 -17.03
CA GLU A 92 -2.99 -0.30 -18.04
C GLU A 92 -3.47 0.13 -19.43
N CYS A 93 -2.52 0.36 -20.35
CA CYS A 93 -2.79 0.86 -21.69
C CYS A 93 -2.10 0.03 -22.79
N ASP A 94 -1.65 -1.19 -22.48
CA ASP A 94 -1.07 -2.14 -23.45
C ASP A 94 -2.16 -2.63 -24.43
N GLU A 95 -1.89 -2.50 -25.73
CA GLU A 95 -2.75 -2.98 -26.83
C GLU A 95 -3.08 -4.48 -26.74
N LYS A 96 -2.24 -5.28 -26.08
CA LYS A 96 -2.47 -6.71 -25.88
C LYS A 96 -3.46 -7.02 -24.76
N LYS A 97 -3.67 -6.07 -23.86
CA LYS A 97 -4.53 -6.21 -22.67
C LYS A 97 -5.78 -5.36 -22.75
N ILE A 98 -5.81 -4.33 -23.61
CA ILE A 98 -6.97 -3.48 -23.82
C ILE A 98 -7.50 -3.70 -25.23
N LYS A 99 -8.75 -4.15 -25.31
CA LYS A 99 -9.49 -4.33 -26.55
C LYS A 99 -9.61 -3.00 -27.31
N ASP A 100 -9.59 -3.10 -28.64
CA ASP A 100 -9.76 -1.97 -29.55
C ASP A 100 -8.75 -0.83 -29.30
N SER A 101 -7.55 -1.18 -28.78
CA SER A 101 -6.41 -0.30 -28.61
C SER A 101 -5.25 -0.74 -29.50
N ASP A 102 -4.49 0.22 -30.02
CA ASP A 102 -3.28 0.01 -30.81
C ASP A 102 -2.14 0.93 -30.33
N SER A 103 -1.05 0.98 -31.10
CA SER A 103 0.14 1.77 -30.77
C SER A 103 -0.09 3.29 -30.79
N ASN A 104 -1.12 3.78 -31.48
CA ASN A 104 -1.40 5.20 -31.70
C ASN A 104 -2.66 5.69 -30.98
N GLY A 105 -3.62 4.82 -30.66
CA GLY A 105 -4.87 5.18 -29.99
C GLY A 105 -5.43 4.03 -29.15
N GLY A 106 -5.91 4.33 -27.93
CA GLY A 106 -6.41 3.29 -27.04
C GLY A 106 -7.06 3.80 -25.76
N ALA A 107 -7.67 2.89 -25.02
CA ALA A 107 -8.18 3.14 -23.67
C ALA A 107 -7.17 2.71 -22.62
N CYS A 108 -7.26 3.29 -21.42
CA CYS A 108 -6.41 2.95 -20.29
C CYS A 108 -7.27 2.44 -19.14
N ALA A 109 -7.14 1.16 -18.77
CA ALA A 109 -7.89 0.60 -17.65
C ALA A 109 -7.37 1.16 -16.32
N PRO A 110 -8.18 1.85 -15.51
CA PRO A 110 -7.73 2.46 -14.27
C PRO A 110 -7.35 1.40 -13.23
N TYR A 111 -6.47 1.75 -12.28
CA TYR A 111 -5.97 0.83 -11.25
C TYR A 111 -7.10 0.13 -10.47
N ARG A 112 -8.19 0.85 -10.18
CA ARG A 112 -9.41 0.28 -9.58
C ARG A 112 -9.98 -0.88 -10.41
N ARG A 113 -10.15 -0.69 -11.73
CA ARG A 113 -10.66 -1.73 -12.64
C ARG A 113 -9.74 -2.95 -12.68
N LEU A 114 -8.41 -2.76 -12.67
CA LEU A 114 -7.44 -3.86 -12.70
C LEU A 114 -7.53 -4.79 -11.48
N ASN A 115 -8.05 -4.27 -10.36
CA ASN A 115 -8.14 -4.97 -9.08
C ASN A 115 -9.58 -5.33 -8.67
N LEU A 116 -10.55 -5.14 -9.56
CA LEU A 116 -11.98 -5.40 -9.35
C LEU A 116 -12.24 -6.82 -8.79
N CYS A 117 -13.13 -6.95 -7.80
CA CYS A 117 -13.48 -8.26 -7.20
C CYS A 117 -14.42 -9.09 -8.09
N VAL A 118 -13.86 -9.81 -9.08
CA VAL A 118 -14.62 -10.67 -10.02
C VAL A 118 -14.08 -12.09 -10.11
N ARG A 119 -13.23 -12.50 -9.16
CA ARG A 119 -12.57 -13.82 -9.16
C ARG A 119 -13.56 -14.98 -9.06
N ASN A 120 -14.62 -14.82 -8.28
CA ASN A 120 -15.67 -15.84 -8.16
C ASN A 120 -16.34 -16.09 -9.52
N LEU A 121 -16.67 -15.03 -10.26
CA LEU A 121 -17.28 -15.12 -11.60
C LEU A 121 -16.37 -15.84 -12.62
N GLU A 122 -15.06 -15.58 -12.54
CA GLU A 122 -14.04 -16.26 -13.35
C GLU A 122 -13.98 -17.78 -13.06
N ASN A 123 -14.37 -18.19 -11.86
CA ASN A 123 -14.18 -19.54 -11.33
C ASN A 123 -15.48 -20.30 -11.07
N ILE A 124 -16.64 -19.79 -11.51
CA ILE A 124 -17.90 -20.56 -11.53
C ILE A 124 -17.67 -21.87 -12.29
N SER A 125 -17.80 -22.99 -11.58
CA SER A 125 -17.54 -24.35 -12.08
C SER A 125 -18.78 -25.23 -12.05
N ALA A 126 -19.74 -24.98 -11.15
CA ALA A 126 -21.00 -25.72 -11.06
C ALA A 126 -22.03 -25.29 -12.12
N LEU A 127 -21.65 -25.35 -13.40
CA LEU A 127 -22.45 -24.81 -14.52
C LEU A 127 -23.85 -25.44 -14.65
N HIS A 128 -24.04 -26.69 -14.24
CA HIS A 128 -25.34 -27.37 -14.32
C HIS A 128 -26.40 -26.80 -13.36
N LYS A 129 -26.01 -25.95 -12.41
CA LYS A 129 -26.92 -25.27 -11.45
C LYS A 129 -27.23 -23.83 -11.82
N ILE A 130 -26.60 -23.33 -12.88
CA ILE A 130 -26.70 -21.92 -13.25
C ILE A 130 -28.11 -21.62 -13.75
N ASN A 131 -28.75 -20.65 -13.08
CA ASN A 131 -29.96 -19.98 -13.52
C ASN A 131 -29.87 -18.47 -13.23
N ASN A 132 -30.95 -17.72 -13.46
CA ASN A 132 -30.97 -16.28 -13.21
C ASN A 132 -30.73 -15.94 -11.73
N ASP A 133 -31.24 -16.75 -10.81
CA ASP A 133 -31.16 -16.53 -9.36
C ASP A 133 -29.74 -16.74 -8.84
N THR A 134 -29.11 -17.86 -9.20
CA THR A 134 -27.74 -18.16 -8.78
C THR A 134 -26.73 -17.22 -9.43
N LEU A 135 -26.93 -16.85 -10.71
CA LEU A 135 -26.07 -15.86 -11.35
C LEU A 135 -26.22 -14.49 -10.67
N LEU A 136 -27.44 -14.10 -10.29
CA LEU A 136 -27.67 -12.86 -9.56
C LEU A 136 -26.90 -12.87 -8.23
N ALA A 137 -26.98 -13.95 -7.46
CA ALA A 137 -26.23 -14.10 -6.22
C ALA A 137 -24.72 -14.01 -6.45
N ASP A 138 -24.17 -14.70 -7.46
CA ASP A 138 -22.74 -14.65 -7.81
C ASP A 138 -22.27 -13.22 -8.20
N VAL A 139 -23.09 -12.47 -8.96
CA VAL A 139 -22.78 -11.07 -9.35
C VAL A 139 -22.95 -10.10 -8.18
N CYS A 140 -23.98 -10.28 -7.35
CA CYS A 140 -24.17 -9.49 -6.13
C CYS A 140 -23.03 -9.74 -5.14
N LEU A 141 -22.52 -10.97 -5.04
CA LEU A 141 -21.37 -11.30 -4.21
C LEU A 141 -20.10 -10.57 -4.68
N ALA A 142 -19.83 -10.56 -5.99
CA ALA A 142 -18.75 -9.76 -6.58
C ALA A 142 -18.88 -8.27 -6.24
N ALA A 143 -20.08 -7.72 -6.41
CA ALA A 143 -20.38 -6.33 -6.10
C ALA A 143 -20.25 -6.00 -4.60
N LEU A 144 -20.73 -6.86 -3.71
CA LEU A 144 -20.66 -6.68 -2.26
C LEU A 144 -19.21 -6.51 -1.79
N HIS A 145 -18.34 -7.45 -2.20
CA HIS A 145 -16.93 -7.42 -1.82
C HIS A 145 -16.18 -6.25 -2.48
N GLU A 146 -16.51 -5.90 -3.71
CA GLU A 146 -15.97 -4.70 -4.37
C GLU A 146 -16.35 -3.41 -3.63
N GLY A 147 -17.61 -3.32 -3.17
CA GLY A 147 -18.15 -2.20 -2.43
C GLY A 147 -17.48 -2.01 -1.07
N ALA A 148 -17.28 -3.12 -0.35
CA ALA A 148 -16.55 -3.13 0.90
C ALA A 148 -15.09 -2.69 0.73
N ALA A 149 -14.40 -3.22 -0.30
CA ALA A 149 -13.02 -2.84 -0.60
C ALA A 149 -12.88 -1.35 -0.93
N ILE A 150 -13.76 -0.80 -1.77
CA ILE A 150 -13.77 0.64 -2.08
C ILE A 150 -14.04 1.46 -0.83
N SER A 151 -15.07 1.11 -0.06
CA SER A 151 -15.49 1.89 1.12
C SER A 151 -14.42 1.92 2.19
N SER A 152 -13.73 0.79 2.42
CA SER A 152 -12.62 0.70 3.37
C SER A 152 -11.39 1.52 2.96
N ASP A 153 -11.11 1.63 1.66
CA ASP A 153 -9.90 2.30 1.16
C ASP A 153 -10.14 3.79 0.83
N HIS A 154 -11.41 4.19 0.67
CA HIS A 154 -11.79 5.55 0.26
C HIS A 154 -11.36 6.65 1.23
N GLY A 155 -11.35 6.37 2.54
CA GLY A 155 -10.90 7.34 3.54
C GLY A 155 -9.46 7.81 3.31
N LYS A 156 -8.56 6.89 2.95
CA LYS A 156 -7.16 7.22 2.60
C LYS A 156 -7.09 7.99 1.29
N TYR A 157 -7.89 7.57 0.31
CA TYR A 157 -7.98 8.26 -0.98
C TYR A 157 -8.42 9.73 -0.83
N GLN A 158 -9.35 10.01 0.11
CA GLN A 158 -9.79 11.38 0.41
C GLN A 158 -8.70 12.28 1.00
N GLU A 159 -7.65 11.72 1.63
CA GLU A 159 -6.53 12.52 2.15
C GLU A 159 -5.75 13.21 1.02
N THR A 160 -5.68 12.57 -0.16
CA THR A 160 -5.02 13.13 -1.36
C THR A 160 -6.01 13.75 -2.36
N ASN A 161 -7.29 13.39 -2.27
CA ASN A 161 -8.38 13.95 -3.08
C ASN A 161 -9.61 14.27 -2.21
N ASP A 162 -9.53 15.40 -1.52
CA ASP A 162 -10.55 15.91 -0.60
C ASP A 162 -11.93 16.16 -1.24
N SER A 163 -12.00 16.30 -2.57
CA SER A 163 -13.25 16.42 -3.31
C SER A 163 -13.81 15.10 -3.83
N SER A 164 -13.10 13.98 -3.61
CA SER A 164 -13.60 12.65 -3.95
C SER A 164 -14.84 12.29 -3.14
N GLN A 165 -15.84 11.74 -3.83
CA GLN A 165 -17.06 11.23 -3.24
C GLN A 165 -17.13 9.71 -3.40
N LEU A 166 -17.41 9.00 -2.30
CA LEU A 166 -17.46 7.53 -2.29
C LEU A 166 -18.43 6.99 -3.35
N CYS A 167 -19.62 7.58 -3.45
CA CYS A 167 -20.65 7.13 -4.38
C CYS A 167 -20.20 7.23 -5.85
N THR A 168 -19.28 8.14 -6.19
CA THR A 168 -18.69 8.22 -7.54
C THR A 168 -17.78 7.02 -7.81
N MET A 169 -16.96 6.62 -6.84
CA MET A 169 -16.10 5.44 -6.98
C MET A 169 -16.91 4.15 -7.08
N LEU A 170 -17.97 4.02 -6.29
CA LEU A 170 -18.92 2.91 -6.39
C LEU A 170 -19.64 2.92 -7.76
N ALA A 171 -20.05 4.08 -8.27
CA ALA A 171 -20.66 4.19 -9.61
C ALA A 171 -19.71 3.74 -10.74
N ARG A 172 -18.40 4.04 -10.64
CA ARG A 172 -17.38 3.57 -11.59
C ARG A 172 -17.24 2.04 -11.57
N SER A 173 -17.14 1.43 -10.38
CA SER A 173 -17.10 -0.04 -10.26
C SER A 173 -18.39 -0.73 -10.67
N PHE A 174 -19.55 -0.15 -10.36
CA PHE A 174 -20.84 -0.65 -10.82
C PHE A 174 -20.92 -0.73 -12.35
N ALA A 175 -20.48 0.33 -13.02
CA ALA A 175 -20.50 0.39 -14.48
C ALA A 175 -19.53 -0.62 -15.12
N ASP A 176 -18.36 -0.83 -14.51
CA ASP A 176 -17.41 -1.85 -14.98
C ASP A 176 -17.92 -3.28 -14.74
N ILE A 177 -18.53 -3.58 -13.58
CA ILE A 177 -19.21 -4.86 -13.33
C ILE A 177 -20.31 -5.06 -14.38
N GLY A 178 -21.09 -4.02 -14.68
CA GLY A 178 -22.11 -4.05 -15.72
C GLY A 178 -21.52 -4.34 -17.10
N ASP A 179 -20.40 -3.73 -17.48
CA ASP A 179 -19.74 -4.02 -18.75
C ASP A 179 -19.14 -5.42 -18.83
N ILE A 180 -18.63 -5.96 -17.72
CA ILE A 180 -18.19 -7.35 -17.62
C ILE A 180 -19.36 -8.29 -17.88
N VAL A 181 -20.46 -8.14 -17.14
CA VAL A 181 -21.67 -8.98 -17.29
C VAL A 181 -22.20 -8.90 -18.72
N ARG A 182 -22.22 -7.70 -19.31
CA ARG A 182 -22.74 -7.44 -20.67
C ARG A 182 -21.77 -7.84 -21.79
N GLY A 183 -20.54 -8.26 -21.47
CA GLY A 183 -19.51 -8.61 -22.46
C GLY A 183 -18.98 -7.39 -23.24
N LYS A 184 -19.08 -6.19 -22.66
CA LYS A 184 -18.63 -4.90 -23.22
C LYS A 184 -17.30 -4.42 -22.67
N ASP A 185 -16.83 -5.04 -21.58
CA ASP A 185 -15.57 -4.64 -20.95
C ASP A 185 -14.39 -4.73 -21.92
N LEU A 186 -13.53 -3.72 -21.86
CA LEU A 186 -12.38 -3.53 -22.75
C LEU A 186 -11.13 -4.24 -22.22
N TYR A 187 -11.08 -4.67 -20.96
CA TYR A 187 -9.90 -5.31 -20.39
C TYR A 187 -9.90 -6.81 -20.67
N LEU A 188 -8.87 -7.29 -21.38
CA LEU A 188 -8.75 -8.66 -21.87
C LEU A 188 -7.95 -9.60 -20.95
N GLY A 189 -7.51 -9.12 -19.79
CA GLY A 189 -6.58 -9.85 -18.92
C GLY A 189 -5.19 -10.03 -19.53
N ASP A 190 -4.34 -10.84 -18.90
CA ASP A 190 -2.97 -11.05 -19.37
C ASP A 190 -2.94 -11.96 -20.62
N LYS A 191 -2.36 -11.43 -21.71
CA LYS A 191 -2.19 -12.09 -23.03
C LYS A 191 -3.49 -12.33 -23.83
N GLY A 192 -4.56 -11.60 -23.53
CA GLY A 192 -5.81 -11.67 -24.30
C GLY A 192 -6.61 -12.96 -24.11
N ASN A 193 -6.29 -13.75 -23.07
CA ASN A 193 -7.01 -14.97 -22.71
C ASN A 193 -7.97 -14.69 -21.55
N ASP A 194 -9.06 -13.98 -21.83
CA ASP A 194 -10.04 -13.60 -20.82
C ASP A 194 -10.89 -14.81 -20.38
N LYS A 195 -10.45 -15.47 -19.31
CA LYS A 195 -11.15 -16.60 -18.68
C LYS A 195 -12.52 -16.18 -18.16
N LEU A 196 -12.66 -14.96 -17.64
CA LEU A 196 -13.91 -14.43 -17.09
C LEU A 196 -14.97 -14.29 -18.19
N GLU A 197 -14.66 -13.60 -19.30
CA GLU A 197 -15.60 -13.44 -20.41
C GLU A 197 -15.93 -14.79 -21.08
N LYS A 198 -14.95 -15.71 -21.19
CA LYS A 198 -15.22 -17.07 -21.67
C LYS A 198 -16.22 -17.80 -20.77
N ASN A 199 -16.13 -17.62 -19.46
CA ASN A 199 -17.04 -18.26 -18.51
C ASN A 199 -18.44 -17.64 -18.58
N LEU A 200 -18.52 -16.31 -18.62
CA LEU A 200 -19.79 -15.59 -18.77
C LEU A 200 -20.52 -15.96 -20.08
N LYS A 201 -19.79 -16.17 -21.20
CA LYS A 201 -20.38 -16.69 -22.45
C LYS A 201 -21.07 -18.03 -22.26
N LYS A 202 -20.44 -18.95 -21.53
CA LYS A 202 -21.03 -20.27 -21.24
C LYS A 202 -22.27 -20.13 -20.36
N ILE A 203 -22.17 -19.35 -19.29
CA ILE A 203 -23.26 -19.07 -18.34
C ILE A 203 -24.48 -18.49 -19.07
N PHE A 204 -24.30 -17.47 -19.90
CA PHE A 204 -25.42 -16.88 -20.66
C PHE A 204 -25.97 -17.78 -21.76
N GLY A 205 -25.15 -18.69 -22.31
CA GLY A 205 -25.64 -19.78 -23.16
C GLY A 205 -26.59 -20.71 -22.40
N ILE A 206 -26.27 -21.07 -21.15
CA ILE A 206 -27.14 -21.88 -20.29
C ILE A 206 -28.44 -21.14 -19.95
N ILE A 207 -28.35 -19.85 -19.59
CA ILE A 207 -29.53 -19.02 -19.33
C ILE A 207 -30.44 -18.95 -20.56
N TYR A 208 -29.85 -18.78 -21.75
CA TYR A 208 -30.59 -18.78 -23.01
C TYR A 208 -31.32 -20.11 -23.26
N ASP A 209 -30.61 -21.23 -23.11
CA ASP A 209 -31.17 -22.57 -23.34
C ASP A 209 -32.31 -22.89 -22.35
N ASN A 210 -32.25 -22.32 -21.14
CA ASN A 210 -33.26 -22.49 -20.08
C ASN A 210 -34.47 -21.53 -20.19
N LEU A 211 -34.52 -20.63 -21.18
CA LEU A 211 -35.70 -19.79 -21.38
C LEU A 211 -36.92 -20.63 -21.77
N GLU A 212 -37.96 -20.64 -20.92
CA GLU A 212 -39.18 -21.43 -21.15
C GLU A 212 -39.99 -20.93 -22.37
N ASN A 213 -39.94 -19.63 -22.64
CA ASN A 213 -40.69 -19.02 -23.72
C ASN A 213 -39.90 -19.08 -25.05
N LYS A 214 -40.41 -19.85 -26.01
CA LYS A 214 -39.82 -19.97 -27.36
C LYS A 214 -39.75 -18.64 -28.13
N GLU A 215 -40.69 -17.73 -27.91
CA GLU A 215 -40.65 -16.40 -28.53
C GLU A 215 -39.51 -15.55 -27.94
N ALA A 216 -39.26 -15.67 -26.64
CA ALA A 216 -38.12 -15.02 -25.99
C ALA A 216 -36.79 -15.59 -26.52
N GLN A 217 -36.69 -16.93 -26.64
CA GLN A 217 -35.52 -17.57 -27.25
C GLN A 217 -35.30 -17.07 -28.69
N GLU A 218 -36.33 -16.96 -29.51
CA GLU A 218 -36.20 -16.45 -30.89
C GLU A 218 -35.87 -14.95 -30.92
N TYR A 219 -36.40 -14.17 -29.97
CA TYR A 219 -36.09 -12.75 -29.80
C TYR A 219 -34.60 -12.51 -29.51
N TYR A 220 -34.01 -13.29 -28.61
CA TYR A 220 -32.60 -13.20 -28.25
C TYR A 220 -31.66 -13.86 -29.27
N LYS A 221 -32.12 -14.89 -30.00
CA LYS A 221 -31.35 -15.58 -31.06
C LYS A 221 -30.95 -14.65 -32.20
N LYS A 222 -31.83 -13.71 -32.57
CA LYS A 222 -31.64 -12.78 -33.68
C LYS A 222 -30.38 -11.92 -33.53
N ASP A 223 -29.98 -11.65 -32.30
CA ASP A 223 -28.81 -10.83 -31.98
C ASP A 223 -27.50 -11.64 -32.00
N ASP A 224 -27.57 -12.91 -31.64
CA ASP A 224 -26.37 -13.72 -31.43
C ASP A 224 -25.56 -13.96 -32.71
N LYS A 225 -26.23 -14.10 -33.88
CA LYS A 225 -25.61 -14.33 -35.21
C LYS A 225 -24.48 -15.39 -35.22
N GLY A 226 -24.52 -16.37 -34.32
CA GLY A 226 -23.51 -17.41 -34.19
C GLY A 226 -22.27 -17.02 -33.36
N THR A 227 -22.28 -15.85 -32.71
CA THR A 227 -21.20 -15.40 -31.81
C THR A 227 -21.24 -16.04 -30.42
N LYS A 228 -22.39 -16.63 -30.04
CA LYS A 228 -22.70 -17.17 -28.71
C LYS A 228 -22.42 -16.18 -27.58
N ASN A 229 -22.53 -14.87 -27.85
CA ASN A 229 -22.32 -13.84 -26.83
C ASN A 229 -23.63 -13.33 -26.23
N TYR A 230 -24.75 -13.48 -26.96
CA TYR A 230 -26.08 -13.09 -26.47
C TYR A 230 -26.13 -11.65 -25.91
N TYR A 231 -25.52 -10.67 -26.60
CA TYR A 231 -25.39 -9.29 -26.09
C TYR A 231 -26.72 -8.69 -25.63
N LYS A 232 -27.78 -8.88 -26.41
CA LYS A 232 -29.13 -8.43 -26.06
C LYS A 232 -29.65 -9.08 -24.78
N LEU A 233 -29.52 -10.40 -24.65
CA LEU A 233 -29.91 -11.15 -23.44
C LEU A 233 -29.16 -10.62 -22.21
N ARG A 234 -27.85 -10.42 -22.33
CA ARG A 234 -27.01 -9.90 -21.24
C ARG A 234 -27.36 -8.46 -20.85
N ASN A 235 -27.66 -7.60 -21.83
CA ASN A 235 -28.11 -6.23 -21.58
C ASN A 235 -29.45 -6.22 -20.82
N ASP A 236 -30.41 -7.03 -21.26
CA ASP A 236 -31.73 -7.13 -20.60
C ASP A 236 -31.61 -7.77 -19.21
N TRP A 237 -30.74 -8.78 -19.05
CA TRP A 237 -30.45 -9.40 -17.76
C TRP A 237 -29.83 -8.40 -16.79
N TRP A 238 -28.81 -7.62 -17.22
CA TRP A 238 -28.24 -6.56 -16.39
C TRP A 238 -29.33 -5.58 -15.97
N GLU A 239 -30.14 -5.10 -16.92
CA GLU A 239 -31.19 -4.13 -16.64
C GLU A 239 -32.30 -4.67 -15.72
N ALA A 240 -32.57 -5.98 -15.73
CA ALA A 240 -33.48 -6.63 -14.79
C ALA A 240 -32.93 -6.68 -13.36
N ASN A 241 -31.60 -6.75 -13.23
CA ASN A 241 -30.93 -7.13 -11.98
C ASN A 241 -30.06 -6.03 -11.37
N ARG A 242 -29.73 -4.97 -12.11
CA ARG A 242 -28.80 -3.91 -11.71
C ARG A 242 -29.18 -3.20 -10.40
N LYS A 243 -30.46 -3.20 -10.04
CA LYS A 243 -30.96 -2.66 -8.76
C LYS A 243 -30.40 -3.45 -7.56
N ASP A 244 -30.43 -4.78 -7.63
CA ASP A 244 -29.94 -5.63 -6.55
C ASP A 244 -28.41 -5.65 -6.51
N VAL A 245 -27.77 -5.57 -7.68
CA VAL A 245 -26.31 -5.40 -7.79
C VAL A 245 -25.86 -4.08 -7.16
N TRP A 246 -26.57 -2.98 -7.41
CA TRP A 246 -26.29 -1.69 -6.76
C TRP A 246 -26.50 -1.76 -5.25
N LYS A 247 -27.57 -2.41 -4.80
CA LYS A 247 -27.81 -2.65 -3.36
C LYS A 247 -26.63 -3.39 -2.74
N ALA A 248 -26.19 -4.50 -3.35
CA ALA A 248 -25.03 -5.27 -2.90
C ALA A 248 -23.76 -4.41 -2.80
N LEU A 249 -23.46 -3.65 -3.86
CA LEU A 249 -22.27 -2.79 -3.95
C LEU A 249 -22.21 -1.69 -2.87
N THR A 250 -23.36 -1.28 -2.34
CA THR A 250 -23.48 -0.13 -1.44
C THR A 250 -23.80 -0.53 0.00
N CYS A 251 -23.69 -1.82 0.36
CA CYS A 251 -23.98 -2.29 1.72
C CYS A 251 -23.11 -1.59 2.78
N GLU A 252 -21.83 -1.37 2.48
CA GLU A 252 -20.85 -0.71 3.37
C GLU A 252 -20.75 0.82 3.16
N ALA A 253 -21.60 1.41 2.32
CA ALA A 253 -21.59 2.85 2.13
C ALA A 253 -22.20 3.54 3.38
N PRO A 254 -21.62 4.61 3.94
CA PRO A 254 -22.17 5.23 5.13
C PRO A 254 -23.53 5.89 4.88
N ASP A 255 -24.32 6.04 5.95
CA ASP A 255 -25.69 6.57 5.93
C ASP A 255 -25.79 8.05 5.53
N TYR A 256 -24.66 8.77 5.52
CA TYR A 256 -24.53 10.16 5.06
C TYR A 256 -23.94 10.28 3.65
N ALA A 257 -23.55 9.17 3.01
CA ALA A 257 -22.94 9.20 1.68
C ALA A 257 -23.94 9.68 0.62
N LYS A 258 -23.51 10.67 -0.18
CA LYS A 258 -24.35 11.32 -1.19
C LYS A 258 -23.82 11.14 -2.61
N TYR A 259 -24.72 10.86 -3.55
CA TYR A 259 -24.38 10.88 -4.98
C TYR A 259 -24.21 12.33 -5.48
N PHE A 260 -23.28 12.55 -6.41
CA PHE A 260 -22.79 13.90 -6.72
C PHE A 260 -23.83 14.85 -7.33
N ARG A 261 -24.89 14.34 -7.95
CA ARG A 261 -26.00 15.13 -8.51
C ARG A 261 -27.36 14.55 -8.14
N GLY A 262 -28.41 15.36 -8.32
CA GLY A 262 -29.80 14.92 -8.11
C GLY A 262 -30.25 13.95 -9.21
N THR A 263 -30.71 12.77 -8.80
CA THR A 263 -31.25 11.72 -9.69
C THR A 263 -32.46 10.98 -9.08
N CYS A 264 -32.80 11.26 -7.83
CA CYS A 264 -33.89 10.60 -7.11
C CYS A 264 -35.19 11.40 -7.21
N GLY A 265 -36.21 10.81 -7.82
CA GLY A 265 -37.59 11.32 -7.87
C GLY A 265 -37.75 12.63 -8.64
N GLY A 266 -38.59 12.63 -9.69
CA GLY A 266 -38.87 13.84 -10.49
C GLY A 266 -38.05 13.94 -11.77
N ASP A 267 -38.15 15.10 -12.43
CA ASP A 267 -37.38 15.45 -13.63
C ASP A 267 -36.04 16.10 -13.27
N GLU A 268 -35.24 16.50 -14.27
CA GLU A 268 -33.91 17.11 -14.05
C GLU A 268 -33.92 18.35 -13.13
N ASN A 269 -35.05 19.04 -12.98
CA ASN A 269 -35.16 20.24 -12.15
C ASN A 269 -35.69 19.96 -10.74
N THR A 270 -36.28 18.80 -10.52
CA THR A 270 -36.92 18.41 -9.25
C THR A 270 -36.24 17.20 -8.58
N ALA A 271 -35.28 16.58 -9.26
CA ALA A 271 -34.50 15.46 -8.77
C ALA A 271 -33.68 15.80 -7.53
N THR A 272 -33.82 14.96 -6.50
CA THR A 272 -33.08 15.05 -5.24
C THR A 272 -31.83 14.16 -5.28
N GLN A 273 -30.83 14.46 -4.43
CA GLN A 273 -29.65 13.61 -4.30
C GLN A 273 -29.97 12.34 -3.51
N ALA A 274 -29.43 11.20 -3.95
CA ALA A 274 -29.36 9.99 -3.14
C ALA A 274 -28.48 10.28 -1.94
N ASN A 275 -29.07 10.49 -0.77
CA ASN A 275 -28.38 11.06 0.39
C ASN A 275 -28.14 10.07 1.54
N LYS A 276 -28.48 8.80 1.35
CA LYS A 276 -28.26 7.72 2.30
C LYS A 276 -27.71 6.48 1.59
N TYR A 277 -26.59 5.94 2.06
CA TYR A 277 -25.98 4.71 1.52
C TYR A 277 -25.72 4.77 0.00
N CYS A 278 -25.57 5.96 -0.60
CA CYS A 278 -25.54 6.12 -2.05
C CYS A 278 -26.78 5.53 -2.78
N ARG A 279 -27.97 5.54 -2.17
CA ARG A 279 -29.21 5.00 -2.76
C ARG A 279 -30.32 6.05 -2.78
N CYS A 280 -31.17 5.98 -3.81
CA CYS A 280 -32.47 6.62 -3.76
C CYS A 280 -33.45 5.82 -2.89
N ASN A 281 -34.64 6.37 -2.64
CA ASN A 281 -35.74 5.62 -2.03
C ASN A 281 -36.00 4.30 -2.76
N ASP A 282 -36.47 3.29 -2.03
CA ASP A 282 -36.70 1.92 -2.53
C ASP A 282 -35.47 1.26 -3.15
N ASN A 283 -34.26 1.68 -2.76
CA ASN A 283 -32.97 1.21 -3.31
C ASN A 283 -32.82 1.47 -4.82
N GLN A 284 -33.49 2.48 -5.38
CA GLN A 284 -33.28 2.84 -6.79
C GLN A 284 -31.82 3.27 -7.03
N VAL A 285 -31.26 2.83 -8.16
CA VAL A 285 -29.90 3.17 -8.62
C VAL A 285 -29.85 4.65 -9.00
N PRO A 286 -28.99 5.47 -8.36
CA PRO A 286 -28.90 6.90 -8.63
C PRO A 286 -27.95 7.25 -9.78
N THR A 287 -27.21 6.29 -10.33
CA THR A 287 -26.23 6.51 -11.39
C THR A 287 -26.68 5.91 -12.73
N TYR A 288 -26.16 6.49 -13.81
CA TYR A 288 -26.30 6.02 -15.18
C TYR A 288 -24.94 5.81 -15.85
N PHE A 289 -23.86 5.74 -15.07
CA PHE A 289 -22.51 5.42 -15.57
C PHE A 289 -22.47 4.09 -16.34
N ASP A 290 -23.29 3.11 -15.97
CA ASP A 290 -23.41 1.85 -16.71
C ASP A 290 -24.03 2.02 -18.11
N TYR A 291 -24.50 3.21 -18.50
CA TYR A 291 -24.90 3.55 -19.87
C TYR A 291 -23.98 4.57 -20.54
N VAL A 292 -22.85 4.90 -19.92
CA VAL A 292 -21.75 5.69 -20.50
C VAL A 292 -20.75 4.73 -21.13
N PRO A 293 -20.21 4.97 -22.34
CA PRO A 293 -19.14 4.16 -22.93
C PRO A 293 -17.93 4.02 -22.00
N GLN A 294 -17.41 2.81 -21.82
CA GLN A 294 -16.36 2.52 -20.84
C GLN A 294 -15.09 3.37 -21.03
N PHE A 295 -14.66 3.56 -22.29
CA PHE A 295 -13.53 4.43 -22.62
C PHE A 295 -13.67 5.83 -22.01
N LEU A 296 -14.84 6.47 -22.11
CA LEU A 296 -15.05 7.82 -21.58
C LEU A 296 -15.03 7.84 -20.06
N ARG A 297 -15.55 6.79 -19.39
CA ARG A 297 -15.48 6.67 -17.93
C ARG A 297 -14.05 6.52 -17.45
N TRP A 298 -13.27 5.69 -18.13
CA TRP A 298 -11.85 5.50 -17.82
C TRP A 298 -11.03 6.75 -18.10
N PHE A 299 -11.33 7.49 -19.17
CA PHE A 299 -10.62 8.73 -19.48
C PHE A 299 -10.94 9.85 -18.47
N GLU A 300 -12.19 9.93 -18.01
CA GLU A 300 -12.59 10.84 -16.92
C GLU A 300 -11.92 10.45 -15.59
N GLU A 301 -11.94 9.17 -15.22
CA GLU A 301 -11.27 8.66 -14.02
C GLU A 301 -9.74 8.89 -14.07
N TRP A 302 -9.12 8.65 -15.23
CA TRP A 302 -7.71 8.95 -15.48
C TRP A 302 -7.40 10.43 -15.27
N GLY A 303 -8.27 11.34 -15.73
CA GLY A 303 -8.09 12.78 -15.56
C GLY A 303 -8.08 13.21 -14.10
N GLU A 304 -9.06 12.74 -13.31
CA GLU A 304 -9.08 13.01 -11.86
C GLU A 304 -7.85 12.43 -11.16
N GLU A 305 -7.45 11.20 -11.51
CA GLU A 305 -6.28 10.54 -10.92
C GLU A 305 -4.97 11.22 -11.28
N PHE A 306 -4.79 11.63 -12.54
CA PHE A 306 -3.65 12.42 -12.99
C PHE A 306 -3.52 13.70 -12.17
N CYS A 307 -4.62 14.45 -12.00
CA CYS A 307 -4.61 15.70 -11.26
C CYS A 307 -4.25 15.50 -9.79
N ARG A 308 -4.82 14.47 -9.14
CA ARG A 308 -4.51 14.08 -7.76
C ARG A 308 -3.04 13.72 -7.59
N LEU A 309 -2.55 12.79 -8.39
CA LEU A 309 -1.18 12.28 -8.31
C LEU A 309 -0.15 13.36 -8.67
N ARG A 310 -0.40 14.16 -9.71
CA ARG A 310 0.47 15.29 -10.08
C ARG A 310 0.60 16.28 -8.91
N LYS A 311 -0.52 16.62 -8.27
CA LYS A 311 -0.52 17.50 -7.10
C LYS A 311 0.31 16.93 -5.95
N HIS A 312 0.07 15.67 -5.59
CA HIS A 312 0.80 15.02 -4.51
C HIS A 312 2.32 14.96 -4.79
N LYS A 313 2.72 14.48 -5.97
CA LYS A 313 4.14 14.37 -6.36
C LYS A 313 4.83 15.73 -6.43
N LEU A 314 4.13 16.77 -6.89
CA LEU A 314 4.64 18.14 -6.89
C LEU A 314 4.82 18.71 -5.49
N GLN A 315 3.86 18.51 -4.59
CA GLN A 315 4.00 18.95 -3.20
C GLN A 315 5.20 18.27 -2.53
N ASN A 316 5.45 16.98 -2.83
CA ASN A 316 6.64 16.31 -2.32
C ASN A 316 7.94 16.92 -2.87
N ALA A 317 8.02 17.14 -4.19
CA ALA A 317 9.17 17.79 -4.82
C ALA A 317 9.43 19.20 -4.27
N ILE A 318 8.39 20.03 -4.11
CA ILE A 318 8.51 21.38 -3.55
C ILE A 318 9.00 21.32 -2.10
N LYS A 319 8.42 20.46 -1.27
CA LYS A 319 8.79 20.31 0.14
C LYS A 319 10.27 19.97 0.31
N ILE A 320 10.79 19.07 -0.52
CA ILE A 320 12.18 18.61 -0.43
C ILE A 320 13.15 19.60 -1.09
N CYS A 321 12.81 20.14 -2.26
CA CYS A 321 13.73 20.95 -3.07
C CYS A 321 13.69 22.45 -2.76
N ARG A 322 12.60 22.96 -2.17
CA ARG A 322 12.36 24.38 -1.87
C ARG A 322 11.97 24.65 -0.41
N GLY A 323 11.88 23.61 0.42
CA GLY A 323 11.55 23.71 1.84
C GLY A 323 12.68 24.31 2.68
N LYS A 324 12.63 24.07 4.00
CA LYS A 324 13.66 24.53 4.95
C LYS A 324 14.49 23.37 5.46
N ASP A 325 15.79 23.59 5.65
CA ASP A 325 16.64 22.63 6.33
C ASP A 325 16.41 22.62 7.85
N LYS A 326 17.14 21.76 8.57
CA LYS A 326 17.06 21.64 10.05
C LYS A 326 17.42 22.93 10.80
N SER A 327 18.13 23.86 10.15
CA SER A 327 18.50 25.17 10.70
C SER A 327 17.50 26.27 10.36
N GLY A 328 16.46 25.96 9.57
CA GLY A 328 15.47 26.92 9.10
C GLY A 328 15.88 27.68 7.83
N LYS A 329 17.03 27.36 7.21
CA LYS A 329 17.47 27.98 5.95
C LYS A 329 16.57 27.49 4.81
N LYS A 330 16.01 28.42 4.03
CA LYS A 330 15.25 28.10 2.80
C LYS A 330 16.19 27.51 1.75
N LEU A 331 15.79 26.38 1.18
CA LEU A 331 16.53 25.65 0.17
C LEU A 331 16.15 26.12 -1.24
N TYR A 332 17.09 26.03 -2.18
CA TYR A 332 16.82 26.15 -3.60
C TYR A 332 17.70 25.14 -4.34
N CYS A 333 17.21 23.91 -4.42
CA CYS A 333 17.98 22.77 -4.94
C CYS A 333 17.58 22.40 -6.37
N ASP A 334 18.49 21.91 -7.19
CA ASP A 334 18.12 21.28 -8.45
C ASP A 334 18.05 19.75 -8.36
N LEU A 335 17.51 19.14 -9.43
CA LEU A 335 17.45 17.68 -9.57
C LEU A 335 18.84 17.03 -9.51
N ASN A 336 19.92 17.76 -9.77
CA ASN A 336 21.28 17.24 -9.84
C ASN A 336 22.03 17.31 -8.50
N GLY A 337 21.36 17.75 -7.43
CA GLY A 337 21.92 17.82 -6.08
C GLY A 337 22.69 19.10 -5.78
N PHE A 338 22.50 20.15 -6.58
CA PHE A 338 23.17 21.43 -6.40
C PHE A 338 22.29 22.45 -5.67
N ASP A 339 22.90 23.26 -4.79
CA ASP A 339 22.28 24.46 -4.23
C ASP A 339 22.41 25.60 -5.26
N CYS A 340 21.30 25.97 -5.86
CA CYS A 340 21.25 26.99 -6.90
C CYS A 340 21.52 28.40 -6.39
N THR A 341 21.45 28.64 -5.07
CA THR A 341 21.83 29.94 -4.50
C THR A 341 23.33 30.22 -4.62
N ARG A 342 24.13 29.15 -4.86
CA ARG A 342 25.59 29.21 -4.98
C ARG A 342 26.13 28.62 -6.29
N THR A 343 25.27 27.95 -7.06
CA THR A 343 25.64 27.30 -8.31
C THR A 343 25.38 28.22 -9.50
N ALA A 344 26.40 28.40 -10.33
CA ALA A 344 26.33 29.14 -11.59
C ALA A 344 27.24 28.43 -12.59
N LYS A 345 26.64 27.54 -13.40
CA LYS A 345 27.36 26.64 -14.31
C LYS A 345 28.20 27.38 -15.35
N GLY A 346 27.70 28.50 -15.87
CA GLY A 346 28.42 29.36 -16.83
C GLY A 346 29.65 30.02 -16.23
N LYS A 347 29.69 30.22 -14.91
CA LYS A 347 30.88 30.69 -14.17
C LYS A 347 31.72 29.54 -13.61
N ASN A 348 31.43 28.31 -14.02
CA ASN A 348 32.08 27.08 -13.56
C ASN A 348 31.99 26.86 -12.03
N LYS A 349 30.94 27.41 -11.39
CA LYS A 349 30.64 27.24 -9.96
C LYS A 349 29.57 26.18 -9.77
N ARG A 350 29.90 25.11 -9.06
CA ARG A 350 28.98 24.02 -8.72
C ARG A 350 29.08 23.77 -7.23
N PHE A 351 27.96 23.92 -6.53
CA PHE A 351 27.92 23.74 -5.09
C PHE A 351 26.94 22.63 -4.73
N SER A 352 27.45 21.51 -4.22
CA SER A 352 26.62 20.44 -3.67
C SER A 352 26.38 20.69 -2.19
N ASP A 353 25.12 20.59 -1.78
CA ASP A 353 24.69 20.67 -0.38
C ASP A 353 24.07 19.33 0.01
N SER A 354 24.41 18.81 1.20
CA SER A 354 23.84 17.56 1.71
C SER A 354 22.31 17.58 1.78
N ASN A 355 21.72 18.75 2.02
CA ASN A 355 20.27 18.95 2.02
C ASN A 355 19.70 18.98 0.60
N CYS A 356 20.46 19.42 -0.40
CA CYS A 356 20.03 19.44 -1.81
C CYS A 356 20.16 18.10 -2.52
N ASN A 357 21.05 17.21 -2.05
CA ASN A 357 21.18 15.87 -2.64
C ASN A 357 19.87 15.06 -2.58
N LYS A 358 19.00 15.34 -1.60
CA LYS A 358 17.68 14.71 -1.47
C LYS A 358 16.69 15.14 -2.54
N CYS A 359 16.90 16.27 -3.22
CA CYS A 359 15.99 16.79 -4.24
C CYS A 359 15.92 15.90 -5.49
N PHE A 360 17.02 15.20 -5.82
CA PHE A 360 17.07 14.30 -6.97
C PHE A 360 15.94 13.27 -6.95
N LEU A 361 15.71 12.62 -5.80
CA LEU A 361 14.82 11.47 -5.70
C LEU A 361 13.35 11.76 -6.04
N PRO A 362 12.65 12.72 -5.39
CA PRO A 362 11.28 13.05 -5.77
C PRO A 362 11.20 13.60 -7.21
N CYS A 363 12.25 14.27 -7.70
CA CYS A 363 12.27 14.85 -9.04
C CYS A 363 12.43 13.81 -10.15
N ASP A 364 13.33 12.84 -10.00
CA ASP A 364 13.53 11.76 -10.97
C ASP A 364 12.25 10.93 -11.11
N HIS A 365 11.61 10.61 -9.99
CA HIS A 365 10.30 9.92 -9.95
C HIS A 365 9.21 10.68 -10.65
N PHE A 366 9.09 11.98 -10.34
CA PHE A 366 8.10 12.83 -10.96
C PHE A 366 8.31 12.92 -12.47
N VAL A 367 9.56 13.07 -12.93
CA VAL A 367 9.93 13.14 -14.34
C VAL A 367 9.56 11.84 -15.08
N HIS A 368 9.87 10.68 -14.50
CA HIS A 368 9.52 9.40 -15.12
C HIS A 368 8.01 9.17 -15.17
N TRP A 369 7.31 9.49 -14.08
CA TRP A 369 5.86 9.36 -14.01
C TRP A 369 5.17 10.30 -15.01
N ILE A 370 5.55 11.58 -15.08
CA ILE A 370 4.90 12.55 -15.98
C ILE A 370 5.14 12.23 -17.46
N ASP A 371 6.34 11.72 -17.81
CA ASP A 371 6.65 11.30 -19.18
C ASP A 371 5.77 10.10 -19.61
N ASN A 372 5.44 9.18 -18.69
CA ASN A 372 4.50 8.08 -18.96
C ASN A 372 3.05 8.56 -19.05
N GLN A 373 2.61 9.42 -18.12
CA GLN A 373 1.27 10.00 -18.15
C GLN A 373 1.01 10.78 -19.44
N LYS A 374 2.02 11.45 -19.98
CA LYS A 374 1.91 12.10 -21.30
C LYS A 374 1.58 11.11 -22.42
N LYS A 375 2.18 9.92 -22.41
CA LYS A 375 1.88 8.88 -23.42
C LYS A 375 0.46 8.33 -23.26
N GLU A 376 0.02 8.09 -22.02
CA GLU A 376 -1.35 7.65 -21.72
C GLU A 376 -2.39 8.68 -22.17
N PHE A 377 -2.09 9.97 -21.93
CA PHE A 377 -2.91 11.08 -22.38
C PHE A 377 -3.05 11.12 -23.91
N GLU A 378 -1.93 11.08 -24.66
CA GLU A 378 -1.97 11.13 -26.12
C GLU A 378 -2.74 9.94 -26.72
N LYS A 379 -2.59 8.74 -26.15
CA LYS A 379 -3.35 7.54 -26.57
C LYS A 379 -4.86 7.73 -26.40
N GLN A 380 -5.30 8.21 -25.24
CA GLN A 380 -6.72 8.42 -24.95
C GLN A 380 -7.30 9.60 -25.73
N LYS A 381 -6.50 10.65 -25.95
CA LYS A 381 -6.85 11.78 -26.80
C LYS A 381 -7.15 11.34 -28.24
N ASN A 382 -6.26 10.54 -28.83
CA ASN A 382 -6.46 10.00 -30.18
C ASN A 382 -7.69 9.08 -30.24
N LYS A 383 -7.88 8.24 -29.21
CA LYS A 383 -9.06 7.37 -29.10
C LYS A 383 -10.38 8.17 -29.08
N TYR A 384 -10.41 9.31 -28.38
CA TYR A 384 -11.59 10.17 -28.36
C TYR A 384 -11.97 10.65 -29.77
N ASP A 385 -10.99 11.16 -30.52
CA ASP A 385 -11.21 11.67 -31.88
C ASP A 385 -11.69 10.56 -32.83
N GLU A 386 -11.18 9.33 -32.67
CA GLU A 386 -11.66 8.16 -33.41
C GLU A 386 -13.12 7.81 -33.12
N GLU A 387 -13.51 7.72 -31.84
CA GLU A 387 -14.88 7.35 -31.45
C GLU A 387 -15.90 8.43 -31.89
N ILE A 388 -15.56 9.71 -31.77
CA ILE A 388 -16.37 10.81 -32.31
C ILE A 388 -16.43 10.78 -33.84
N GLY A 389 -15.34 10.37 -34.50
CA GLY A 389 -15.26 10.16 -35.95
C GLY A 389 -16.17 9.02 -36.43
N LYS A 390 -16.20 7.89 -35.73
CA LYS A 390 -17.07 6.74 -36.05
C LYS A 390 -18.54 7.14 -36.05
N ALA A 391 -18.95 8.03 -35.14
CA ALA A 391 -20.31 8.59 -35.12
C ALA A 391 -20.66 9.46 -36.36
N LYS A 392 -19.70 9.83 -37.24
CA LYS A 392 -19.98 10.54 -38.52
C LYS A 392 -20.36 9.61 -39.68
N ASN A 393 -19.80 8.39 -39.76
CA ASN A 393 -19.71 7.64 -41.03
C ASN A 393 -20.70 6.47 -41.18
N THR A 394 -21.57 6.18 -40.20
CA THR A 394 -22.44 4.99 -40.28
C THR A 394 -23.77 5.25 -41.00
N THR A 395 -23.70 5.53 -42.30
CA THR A 395 -24.70 5.07 -43.27
C THR A 395 -24.18 3.74 -43.82
N GLN A 396 -24.82 2.63 -43.43
CA GLN A 396 -24.62 1.25 -43.91
C GLN A 396 -23.29 0.93 -44.62
N VAL A 397 -22.41 0.15 -43.97
CA VAL A 397 -21.45 -0.70 -44.69
C VAL A 397 -21.43 -2.09 -44.07
N SER A 398 -21.37 -3.06 -44.98
CA SER A 398 -21.51 -4.50 -44.91
C SER A 398 -20.47 -5.22 -44.05
N ASN A 399 -20.90 -6.35 -43.49
CA ASN A 399 -20.14 -7.41 -42.81
C ASN A 399 -19.56 -7.08 -41.43
N GLY A 400 -20.40 -7.31 -40.40
CA GLY A 400 -19.94 -7.94 -39.16
C GLY A 400 -20.00 -7.12 -37.87
N LYS A 401 -21.22 -6.88 -37.35
CA LYS A 401 -21.66 -7.03 -35.94
C LYS A 401 -22.83 -6.07 -35.66
N ILE A 402 -23.95 -6.65 -35.23
CA ILE A 402 -25.12 -5.91 -34.74
C ILE A 402 -24.90 -5.59 -33.25
N ASN A 403 -25.47 -4.45 -32.84
CA ASN A 403 -25.79 -4.01 -31.47
C ASN A 403 -24.71 -3.32 -30.62
N ASN A 404 -24.60 -2.00 -30.83
CA ASN A 404 -24.52 -1.07 -29.69
C ASN A 404 -25.24 0.25 -29.99
N THR A 405 -26.56 0.17 -30.24
CA THR A 405 -27.43 1.32 -30.53
C THR A 405 -27.29 2.43 -29.47
N TYR A 406 -27.03 2.05 -28.22
CA TYR A 406 -26.87 2.96 -27.08
C TYR A 406 -25.57 3.79 -27.13
N GLU A 407 -24.43 3.17 -27.43
CA GLU A 407 -23.14 3.88 -27.51
C GLU A 407 -23.14 4.88 -28.67
N LYS A 408 -23.73 4.51 -29.81
CA LYS A 408 -23.90 5.44 -30.93
C LYS A 408 -24.71 6.67 -30.51
N ASP A 409 -25.86 6.45 -29.87
CA ASP A 409 -26.73 7.55 -29.39
C ASP A 409 -26.00 8.43 -28.36
N PHE A 410 -25.19 7.81 -27.49
CA PHE A 410 -24.34 8.53 -26.53
C PHE A 410 -23.36 9.46 -27.24
N TYR A 411 -22.55 8.95 -28.18
CA TYR A 411 -21.57 9.76 -28.90
C TYR A 411 -22.24 10.82 -29.78
N GLU A 412 -23.39 10.53 -30.39
CA GLU A 412 -24.17 11.52 -31.14
C GLU A 412 -24.63 12.68 -30.26
N ARG A 413 -25.03 12.42 -29.01
CA ARG A 413 -25.37 13.46 -28.02
C ARG A 413 -24.15 14.24 -27.56
N LEU A 414 -23.08 13.54 -27.20
CA LEU A 414 -21.83 14.15 -26.74
C LEU A 414 -21.29 15.14 -27.78
N LYS A 415 -21.28 14.72 -29.05
CA LYS A 415 -20.85 15.51 -30.21
C LYS A 415 -21.67 16.77 -30.46
N ARG A 416 -22.86 16.96 -29.87
CA ARG A 416 -23.62 18.22 -30.06
C ARG A 416 -22.89 19.42 -29.47
N ASN A 417 -22.28 19.24 -28.30
CA ASN A 417 -21.58 20.28 -27.55
C ASN A 417 -20.07 20.03 -27.41
N TYR A 418 -19.58 18.80 -27.65
CA TYR A 418 -18.19 18.38 -27.47
C TYR A 418 -17.66 17.66 -28.72
N LYS A 419 -17.59 18.38 -29.84
CA LYS A 419 -17.22 17.86 -31.18
C LYS A 419 -15.74 17.52 -31.31
N SER A 420 -14.89 18.20 -30.55
CA SER A 420 -13.45 17.98 -30.53
C SER A 420 -13.02 17.52 -29.15
N VAL A 421 -11.94 16.74 -29.08
CA VAL A 421 -11.33 16.37 -27.81
C VAL A 421 -10.95 17.59 -26.96
N GLU A 422 -10.59 18.72 -27.60
CA GLU A 422 -10.26 19.97 -26.91
C GLU A 422 -11.43 20.52 -26.07
N GLU A 423 -12.67 20.45 -26.56
CA GLU A 423 -13.86 20.88 -25.80
C GLU A 423 -14.11 19.97 -24.59
N PHE A 424 -13.89 18.66 -24.76
CA PHE A 424 -13.99 17.69 -23.67
C PHE A 424 -12.90 17.90 -22.62
N LEU A 425 -11.65 18.10 -23.03
CA LEU A 425 -10.52 18.36 -22.15
C LEU A 425 -10.65 19.69 -21.38
N LYS A 426 -11.18 20.73 -22.03
CA LYS A 426 -11.56 21.97 -21.32
C LYS A 426 -12.53 21.68 -20.18
N LYS A 427 -13.49 20.79 -20.42
CA LYS A 427 -14.46 20.41 -19.38
C LYS A 427 -13.83 19.53 -18.30
N LEU A 428 -12.85 18.69 -18.65
CA LEU A 428 -12.10 17.88 -17.71
C LEU A 428 -11.29 18.74 -16.72
N ASN A 429 -10.82 19.91 -17.15
CA ASN A 429 -10.17 20.88 -16.27
C ASN A 429 -11.12 21.43 -15.18
N ASP A 430 -12.44 21.36 -15.37
CA ASP A 430 -13.42 21.80 -14.37
C ASP A 430 -13.59 20.79 -13.22
N GLU A 431 -12.92 19.63 -13.28
CA GLU A 431 -12.87 18.73 -12.15
C GLU A 431 -12.15 19.40 -10.98
N SER A 432 -12.82 19.40 -9.82
CA SER A 432 -12.38 20.13 -8.62
C SER A 432 -10.93 19.86 -8.19
N ILE A 433 -10.44 18.64 -8.37
CA ILE A 433 -9.05 18.27 -8.06
C ILE A 433 -8.06 18.87 -9.07
N CYS A 434 -8.45 19.01 -10.34
CA CYS A 434 -7.65 19.60 -11.40
C CYS A 434 -7.50 21.12 -11.27
N GLN A 435 -8.51 21.80 -10.72
CA GLN A 435 -8.48 23.25 -10.49
C GLN A 435 -7.57 23.68 -9.32
N LYS A 436 -7.27 22.76 -8.38
CA LYS A 436 -6.49 23.07 -7.18
C LYS A 436 -5.00 23.15 -7.50
N GLN A 437 -4.40 24.31 -7.24
CA GLN A 437 -2.95 24.49 -7.32
C GLN A 437 -2.22 23.67 -6.25
N PRO A 438 -1.14 22.93 -6.60
CA PRO A 438 -0.24 22.34 -5.62
C PRO A 438 0.46 23.45 -4.83
N LYS A 439 0.37 23.40 -3.50
CA LYS A 439 0.95 24.43 -2.61
C LYS A 439 1.66 23.79 -1.42
N VAL A 440 2.84 24.32 -1.08
CA VAL A 440 3.59 24.00 0.15
C VAL A 440 4.19 25.29 0.68
N GLU A 441 3.83 25.68 1.92
CA GLU A 441 4.18 27.00 2.48
C GLU A 441 3.83 28.15 1.49
N ASP A 442 4.82 28.90 1.04
CA ASP A 442 4.66 30.03 0.10
C ASP A 442 4.85 29.62 -1.37
N GLU A 443 5.34 28.41 -1.64
CA GLU A 443 5.60 27.89 -2.99
C GLU A 443 4.31 27.31 -3.59
N LYS A 444 4.06 27.60 -4.87
CA LYS A 444 2.87 27.15 -5.62
C LYS A 444 3.23 26.73 -7.04
N ALA A 445 2.74 25.56 -7.45
CA ALA A 445 2.81 25.13 -8.84
C ALA A 445 1.50 25.44 -9.59
N ASP A 446 1.59 25.46 -10.93
CA ASP A 446 0.41 25.54 -11.79
C ASP A 446 -0.49 24.31 -11.61
N ALA A 447 -1.80 24.57 -11.61
CA ALA A 447 -2.84 23.56 -11.70
C ALA A 447 -2.75 22.79 -13.05
N ALA A 448 -3.31 21.59 -13.09
CA ALA A 448 -3.34 20.81 -14.34
C ALA A 448 -4.29 21.49 -15.35
N ASN A 449 -3.84 21.62 -16.59
CA ASN A 449 -4.65 22.15 -17.68
C ASN A 449 -4.37 21.40 -18.99
N PHE A 450 -5.37 20.67 -19.47
CA PHE A 450 -5.26 19.83 -20.66
C PHE A 450 -5.54 20.56 -21.99
N THR A 451 -5.66 21.89 -22.01
CA THR A 451 -5.79 22.64 -23.27
C THR A 451 -4.46 22.70 -24.02
N ASN A 452 -4.52 22.71 -25.36
CA ASN A 452 -3.31 22.60 -26.19
C ASN A 452 -2.22 23.65 -25.90
N ASP A 453 -2.59 24.87 -25.50
CA ASP A 453 -1.68 25.96 -25.14
C ASP A 453 -1.02 25.79 -23.75
N HIS A 454 -1.53 24.87 -22.93
CA HIS A 454 -1.04 24.57 -21.59
C HIS A 454 -0.47 23.15 -21.43
N LEU A 455 -0.61 22.26 -22.42
CA LEU A 455 -0.11 20.88 -22.36
C LEU A 455 1.37 20.79 -21.98
N ASP A 456 2.22 21.63 -22.58
CA ASP A 456 3.67 21.63 -22.29
C ASP A 456 3.96 22.00 -20.83
N LYS A 457 3.11 22.80 -20.18
CA LYS A 457 3.23 23.12 -18.75
C LYS A 457 2.68 22.01 -17.87
N THR A 458 1.53 21.43 -18.25
CA THR A 458 0.89 20.34 -17.51
C THR A 458 1.77 19.10 -17.42
N PHE A 459 2.40 18.72 -18.54
CA PHE A 459 3.35 17.60 -18.63
C PHE A 459 4.82 18.04 -18.51
N SER A 460 5.07 19.24 -17.98
CA SER A 460 6.43 19.71 -17.74
C SER A 460 7.08 18.97 -16.57
N ARG A 461 8.41 18.85 -16.62
CA ARG A 461 9.25 18.42 -15.49
C ARG A 461 9.24 19.40 -14.31
N THR A 462 8.57 20.55 -14.46
CA THR A 462 8.39 21.64 -13.48
C THR A 462 9.65 22.40 -13.14
N GLU A 463 9.54 23.66 -12.73
CA GLU A 463 10.69 24.50 -12.39
C GLU A 463 11.46 24.03 -11.15
N TYR A 464 10.80 23.25 -10.28
CA TYR A 464 11.38 22.74 -9.03
C TYR A 464 12.39 21.62 -9.28
N CYS A 465 12.19 20.88 -10.36
CA CYS A 465 13.03 19.77 -10.78
C CYS A 465 13.83 20.10 -12.04
N GLN A 466 14.01 21.39 -12.37
CA GLN A 466 14.95 21.83 -13.41
C GLN A 466 16.36 21.97 -12.85
N ALA A 467 17.37 21.83 -13.71
CA ALA A 467 18.74 22.17 -13.37
C ALA A 467 18.85 23.64 -12.89
N CYS A 468 19.85 23.91 -12.04
CA CYS A 468 20.15 25.29 -11.64
C CYS A 468 20.38 26.16 -12.88
N PRO A 469 19.90 27.42 -12.89
CA PRO A 469 20.10 28.34 -14.00
C PRO A 469 21.56 28.45 -14.40
N TRP A 470 21.81 28.60 -15.70
CA TRP A 470 23.17 28.68 -16.24
C TRP A 470 24.01 29.76 -15.56
N CYS A 471 23.45 30.95 -15.33
CA CYS A 471 24.15 32.05 -14.65
C CYS A 471 23.85 32.17 -13.14
N GLY A 472 23.13 31.22 -12.56
CA GLY A 472 22.77 31.18 -11.14
C GLY A 472 21.51 31.97 -10.77
N LEU A 473 21.38 32.33 -9.48
CA LEU A 473 20.22 33.04 -8.95
C LEU A 473 20.57 34.46 -8.49
N GLU A 474 19.58 35.36 -8.54
CA GLU A 474 19.64 36.71 -8.00
C GLU A 474 18.58 36.89 -6.90
N LYS A 475 19.01 37.31 -5.70
CA LYS A 475 18.09 37.59 -4.59
C LYS A 475 17.38 38.93 -4.81
N GLN A 476 16.07 38.91 -4.83
CA GLN A 476 15.22 40.08 -4.99
C GLN A 476 14.96 40.77 -3.63
N THR A 477 14.47 42.01 -3.67
CA THR A 477 14.21 42.86 -2.49
C THR A 477 13.11 42.31 -1.57
N ASP A 478 12.19 41.51 -2.10
CA ASP A 478 11.16 40.78 -1.35
C ASP A 478 11.66 39.50 -0.68
N GLY A 479 12.95 39.16 -0.88
CA GLY A 479 13.58 37.94 -0.36
C GLY A 479 13.46 36.72 -1.26
N ASN A 480 12.75 36.80 -2.39
CA ASN A 480 12.62 35.71 -3.37
C ASN A 480 13.85 35.62 -4.29
N TRP A 481 14.05 34.45 -4.90
CA TRP A 481 15.13 34.22 -5.85
C TRP A 481 14.63 34.26 -7.29
N LYS A 482 15.32 35.03 -8.13
CA LYS A 482 15.07 35.10 -9.57
C LYS A 482 16.11 34.28 -10.33
N ARG A 483 15.65 33.47 -11.29
CA ARG A 483 16.52 32.69 -12.19
C ARG A 483 17.23 33.60 -13.19
N LEU A 484 18.54 33.42 -13.37
CA LEU A 484 19.34 34.10 -14.40
C LEU A 484 19.66 33.11 -15.54
N ASP A 485 18.71 32.94 -16.45
CA ASP A 485 18.84 32.00 -17.57
C ASP A 485 19.50 32.63 -18.82
N ASN A 486 19.64 33.96 -18.88
CA ASN A 486 20.29 34.65 -20.01
C ASN A 486 21.81 34.44 -20.00
N MET A 487 22.31 33.65 -20.96
CA MET A 487 23.72 33.30 -21.11
C MET A 487 24.67 34.51 -21.20
N ASN A 488 24.22 35.64 -21.73
CA ASN A 488 25.05 36.84 -21.87
C ASN A 488 25.47 37.44 -20.51
N ILE A 489 24.76 37.10 -19.42
CA ILE A 489 25.05 37.58 -18.06
C ILE A 489 26.31 36.92 -17.47
N CYS A 490 26.70 35.74 -17.97
CA CYS A 490 27.85 34.99 -17.45
C CYS A 490 28.80 34.49 -18.55
N ALA A 491 28.93 35.26 -19.64
CA ALA A 491 29.57 34.91 -20.92
C ALA A 491 31.07 34.52 -20.90
N ASN A 492 31.72 34.43 -19.74
CA ASN A 492 33.13 34.03 -19.64
C ASN A 492 33.21 32.53 -19.30
N GLU A 493 33.39 31.69 -20.31
CA GLU A 493 33.69 30.26 -20.11
C GLU A 493 35.07 30.10 -19.47
N VAL A 494 35.09 29.75 -18.18
CA VAL A 494 36.31 29.27 -17.52
C VAL A 494 36.27 27.74 -17.56
N THR A 495 37.13 27.12 -18.37
CA THR A 495 37.34 25.67 -18.34
C THR A 495 38.11 25.29 -17.07
N LYS A 496 37.51 24.46 -16.19
CA LYS A 496 38.27 23.81 -15.11
C LYS A 496 39.06 22.65 -15.69
N GLU A 497 40.36 22.63 -15.46
CA GLU A 497 41.18 21.43 -15.67
C GLU A 497 41.30 20.67 -14.35
N TYR A 498 40.99 19.37 -14.38
CA TYR A 498 41.15 18.48 -13.23
C TYR A 498 42.39 17.61 -13.37
N LYS A 499 43.10 17.37 -12.26
CA LYS A 499 44.23 16.42 -12.23
C LYS A 499 43.75 15.02 -12.61
N LYS A 500 44.50 14.31 -13.46
CA LYS A 500 44.14 12.97 -13.95
C LYS A 500 43.88 11.97 -12.79
N ASP A 501 44.66 12.05 -11.72
CA ASP A 501 44.53 11.17 -10.55
C ASP A 501 43.21 11.37 -9.77
N ASN A 502 42.54 12.50 -9.98
CA ASN A 502 41.26 12.84 -9.34
C ASN A 502 40.04 12.39 -10.16
N ILE A 503 40.25 11.89 -11.39
CA ILE A 503 39.19 11.46 -12.31
C ILE A 503 38.91 9.97 -12.09
N THR A 504 37.65 9.58 -12.14
CA THR A 504 37.22 8.17 -12.15
C THR A 504 36.22 7.96 -13.27
N LYS A 505 36.44 6.97 -14.12
CA LYS A 505 35.55 6.63 -15.24
C LYS A 505 34.57 5.56 -14.78
N ILE A 506 33.29 5.88 -14.74
CA ILE A 506 32.22 4.99 -14.28
C ILE A 506 31.26 4.73 -15.44
N PRO A 507 31.38 3.60 -16.16
CA PRO A 507 30.44 3.26 -17.20
C PRO A 507 29.17 2.67 -16.54
N VAL A 508 28.00 3.27 -16.76
CA VAL A 508 26.73 2.90 -16.09
C VAL A 508 25.70 2.40 -17.11
N LEU A 509 25.04 1.29 -16.80
CA LEU A 509 23.95 0.70 -17.56
C LEU A 509 22.63 1.41 -17.23
N TYR A 510 21.99 1.95 -18.27
CA TYR A 510 20.70 2.64 -18.19
C TYR A 510 19.58 1.81 -18.82
N PRO A 511 18.39 1.72 -18.17
CA PRO A 511 17.23 1.09 -18.77
C PRO A 511 16.69 1.90 -19.95
N ASP A 512 16.06 1.23 -20.91
CA ASP A 512 15.18 1.89 -21.87
C ASP A 512 13.89 2.29 -21.16
N ILE A 513 13.81 3.56 -20.78
CA ILE A 513 12.70 4.15 -20.03
C ILE A 513 11.38 4.18 -20.80
N SER A 514 11.38 3.84 -22.10
CA SER A 514 10.14 3.68 -22.86
C SER A 514 9.41 2.37 -22.56
N GLN A 515 10.09 1.42 -21.93
CA GLN A 515 9.60 0.06 -21.66
C GLN A 515 9.23 -0.10 -20.17
N SER A 516 8.12 -0.77 -19.89
CA SER A 516 7.67 -1.05 -18.52
C SER A 516 8.29 -2.31 -17.92
N ARG A 517 8.45 -3.36 -18.74
CA ARG A 517 8.97 -4.67 -18.30
C ARG A 517 10.49 -4.70 -18.27
N ILE A 518 11.07 -5.25 -17.20
CA ILE A 518 12.52 -5.24 -16.94
C ILE A 518 13.36 -5.90 -18.05
N LEU A 519 12.86 -7.01 -18.60
CA LEU A 519 13.49 -7.69 -19.73
C LEU A 519 13.52 -6.81 -21.00
N ASP A 520 12.50 -5.99 -21.21
CA ASP A 520 12.42 -5.09 -22.35
C ASP A 520 13.29 -3.84 -22.12
N LYS A 521 13.30 -3.30 -20.89
CA LYS A 521 14.21 -2.21 -20.47
C LYS A 521 15.67 -2.53 -20.79
N TYR A 522 16.10 -3.78 -20.62
CA TYR A 522 17.48 -4.22 -20.83
C TYR A 522 17.69 -5.10 -22.06
N LYS A 523 16.73 -5.12 -22.99
CA LYS A 523 16.75 -6.00 -24.16
C LYS A 523 18.00 -5.83 -25.02
N ASN A 524 18.43 -4.60 -25.31
CA ASN A 524 19.59 -4.36 -26.18
C ASN A 524 20.88 -4.77 -25.48
N PHE A 525 21.00 -4.49 -24.19
CA PHE A 525 22.10 -4.98 -23.35
C PHE A 525 22.15 -6.51 -23.37
N CYS A 526 21.02 -7.20 -23.17
CA CYS A 526 20.98 -8.65 -23.08
C CYS A 526 21.18 -9.38 -24.41
N ALA A 527 20.77 -8.78 -25.53
CA ALA A 527 20.92 -9.34 -26.87
C ALA A 527 22.38 -9.46 -27.35
N SER A 528 23.31 -8.72 -26.73
CA SER A 528 24.73 -8.76 -27.06
C SER A 528 25.36 -10.11 -26.68
N GLY A 529 25.51 -11.00 -27.66
CA GLY A 529 26.08 -12.33 -27.45
C GLY A 529 26.00 -13.33 -28.62
N LYS A 530 25.31 -13.01 -29.72
CA LYS A 530 25.26 -13.92 -30.90
C LYS A 530 25.99 -13.45 -32.16
N ASN A 531 26.16 -12.16 -32.43
CA ASN A 531 26.73 -11.68 -33.71
C ASN A 531 27.46 -10.32 -33.61
N GLY A 532 28.25 -10.05 -32.57
CA GLY A 532 29.12 -8.87 -32.54
C GLY A 532 28.43 -7.48 -32.60
N ALA A 533 27.11 -7.40 -32.41
CA ALA A 533 26.44 -6.12 -32.21
C ALA A 533 26.90 -5.52 -30.88
N THR A 534 27.55 -4.36 -30.94
CA THR A 534 27.94 -3.58 -29.76
C THR A 534 26.71 -3.35 -28.89
N GLY A 535 26.78 -3.67 -27.60
CA GLY A 535 25.80 -3.24 -26.59
C GLY A 535 25.86 -1.73 -26.35
N GLY A 536 25.85 -0.94 -27.43
CA GLY A 536 26.56 0.34 -27.56
C GLY A 536 25.87 1.56 -26.98
N ASP A 537 24.54 1.55 -26.81
CA ASP A 537 23.79 2.77 -26.51
C ASP A 537 23.20 2.81 -25.08
N GLN A 538 23.11 1.67 -24.39
CA GLN A 538 22.59 1.61 -23.01
C GLN A 538 23.66 1.82 -21.93
N ILE A 539 24.95 1.72 -22.28
CA ILE A 539 26.05 1.96 -21.34
C ILE A 539 26.56 3.39 -21.53
N LYS A 540 26.26 4.24 -20.55
CA LYS A 540 26.63 5.66 -20.52
C LYS A 540 27.93 5.85 -19.73
N LYS A 541 28.90 6.55 -20.31
CA LYS A 541 30.22 6.77 -19.66
C LYS A 541 30.17 8.04 -18.82
N TRP A 542 30.35 7.92 -17.51
CA TRP A 542 30.50 9.05 -16.61
C TRP A 542 31.97 9.27 -16.25
N GLU A 543 32.36 10.52 -16.10
CA GLU A 543 33.61 10.92 -15.44
C GLU A 543 33.27 11.65 -14.16
N CYS A 544 33.73 11.11 -13.03
CA CYS A 544 33.58 11.73 -11.72
C CYS A 544 34.92 12.33 -11.27
N TYR A 545 34.86 13.53 -10.70
CA TYR A 545 35.99 14.37 -10.33
C TYR A 545 35.87 14.73 -8.84
N TYR A 546 36.93 14.47 -8.08
CA TYR A 546 37.06 14.92 -6.69
C TYR A 546 38.25 15.88 -6.53
N GLU A 547 38.01 17.06 -5.98
CA GLU A 547 39.06 18.03 -5.67
C GLU A 547 38.80 18.66 -4.31
N LYS A 548 39.79 18.56 -3.42
CA LYS A 548 39.73 19.17 -2.09
C LYS A 548 39.83 20.69 -2.22
N ASN A 549 39.00 21.44 -1.51
CA ASN A 549 39.18 22.88 -1.39
C ASN A 549 40.17 23.16 -0.25
N ASP A 550 41.32 23.76 -0.57
CA ASP A 550 42.35 24.11 0.40
C ASP A 550 42.22 25.57 0.90
N GLU A 551 41.25 26.33 0.40
CA GLU A 551 40.98 27.73 0.77
C GLU A 551 39.81 27.86 1.78
N ASP A 552 39.95 28.71 2.80
CA ASP A 552 38.90 29.02 3.78
C ASP A 552 37.99 30.16 3.28
N ASP A 553 37.48 30.00 2.06
CA ASP A 553 36.64 30.97 1.34
C ASP A 553 35.14 30.65 1.44
N GLY A 554 34.79 29.65 2.28
CA GLY A 554 33.44 29.12 2.43
C GLY A 554 33.00 28.15 1.33
N ASN A 555 33.84 27.81 0.34
CA ASN A 555 33.59 26.73 -0.61
C ASN A 555 33.99 25.36 -0.03
N ARG A 556 33.25 24.31 -0.42
CA ARG A 556 33.53 22.91 -0.01
C ARG A 556 34.29 22.18 -1.12
N ASP A 557 34.81 21.00 -0.78
CA ASP A 557 35.35 20.04 -1.74
C ASP A 557 34.43 19.86 -2.96
N SER A 558 35.03 19.89 -4.14
CA SER A 558 34.33 19.69 -5.40
C SER A 558 34.22 18.20 -5.69
N ASN A 559 33.03 17.62 -5.55
CA ASN A 559 32.77 16.22 -5.86
C ASN A 559 31.57 16.05 -6.83
N MET A 560 31.84 15.73 -8.09
CA MET A 560 30.85 15.82 -9.17
C MET A 560 31.11 14.83 -10.30
N CYS A 561 30.05 14.41 -10.98
CA CYS A 561 30.07 13.50 -12.11
C CYS A 561 29.48 14.16 -13.35
N ALA A 562 30.13 14.00 -14.50
CA ALA A 562 29.66 14.49 -15.79
C ALA A 562 29.57 13.36 -16.83
N LEU A 563 28.44 13.31 -17.53
CA LEU A 563 28.20 12.36 -18.60
C LEU A 563 29.03 12.72 -19.85
N GLN A 564 29.67 11.72 -20.47
CA GLN A 564 30.51 11.88 -21.65
C GLN A 564 29.76 11.54 -22.95
N ASN A 565 30.02 12.30 -24.03
CA ASN A 565 29.56 12.07 -25.40
C ASN A 565 28.06 12.26 -25.72
N ASP A 566 27.34 13.19 -25.07
CA ASP A 566 26.03 13.62 -25.60
C ASP A 566 26.22 14.48 -26.86
N LYS A 567 26.04 13.88 -28.04
CA LYS A 567 26.16 14.53 -29.36
C LYS A 567 24.97 15.43 -29.73
N GLN A 568 24.17 15.90 -28.77
CA GLN A 568 23.11 16.86 -29.04
C GLN A 568 23.34 18.14 -28.25
N ASN A 569 23.77 19.18 -28.96
CA ASN A 569 23.83 20.58 -28.51
C ASN A 569 22.46 21.06 -28.00
N LYS A 570 22.12 20.77 -26.75
CA LYS A 570 21.11 21.48 -25.97
C LYS A 570 21.63 21.62 -24.54
N GLU A 571 22.28 22.76 -24.30
CA GLU A 571 22.53 23.58 -23.09
C GLU A 571 22.56 23.00 -21.66
N GLU A 572 22.16 21.77 -21.37
CA GLU A 572 22.37 21.12 -20.07
C GLU A 572 23.61 20.22 -20.16
N LYS A 573 24.78 20.73 -19.74
CA LYS A 573 25.86 19.84 -19.32
C LYS A 573 25.27 18.90 -18.27
N ASN A 574 25.19 17.60 -18.59
CA ASN A 574 24.64 16.52 -17.77
C ASN A 574 25.55 16.23 -16.57
N ASP A 575 25.85 17.26 -15.78
CA ASP A 575 26.64 17.19 -14.56
C ASP A 575 25.74 17.14 -13.32
N ARG A 576 26.20 16.38 -12.32
CA ARG A 576 25.54 16.23 -11.03
C ARG A 576 26.52 16.07 -9.90
N SER A 577 26.08 16.31 -8.67
CA SER A 577 26.89 15.96 -7.51
C SER A 577 27.15 14.45 -7.50
N TYR A 578 28.33 14.03 -7.04
CA TYR A 578 28.61 12.60 -6.89
C TYR A 578 27.62 11.93 -5.93
N ASN A 579 27.15 12.66 -4.91
CA ASN A 579 26.16 12.15 -3.98
C ASN A 579 24.80 11.85 -4.66
N SER A 580 24.32 12.75 -5.52
CA SER A 580 23.12 12.49 -6.33
C SER A 580 23.33 11.41 -7.39
N PHE A 581 24.54 11.27 -7.93
CA PHE A 581 24.89 10.13 -8.79
C PHE A 581 24.87 8.80 -8.02
N PHE A 582 25.46 8.77 -6.83
CA PHE A 582 25.51 7.62 -5.94
C PHE A 582 24.11 7.14 -5.53
N TRP A 583 23.27 8.04 -5.01
CA TRP A 583 21.93 7.67 -4.57
C TRP A 583 20.99 7.32 -5.73
N LYS A 584 21.16 7.93 -6.92
CA LYS A 584 20.48 7.48 -8.13
C LYS A 584 20.78 6.01 -8.41
N TRP A 585 22.05 5.66 -8.43
CA TRP A 585 22.47 4.29 -8.74
C TRP A 585 21.97 3.28 -7.70
N VAL A 586 22.10 3.60 -6.41
CA VAL A 586 21.61 2.75 -5.30
C VAL A 586 20.10 2.52 -5.41
N THR A 587 19.36 3.57 -5.72
CA THR A 587 17.91 3.52 -5.86
C THR A 587 17.47 2.68 -7.06
N GLU A 588 18.07 2.90 -8.23
CA GLU A 588 17.79 2.11 -9.44
C GLU A 588 18.13 0.63 -9.24
N MET A 589 19.24 0.32 -8.55
CA MET A 589 19.61 -1.04 -8.20
C MET A 589 18.52 -1.75 -7.40
N LEU A 590 17.93 -1.07 -6.40
CA LEU A 590 16.89 -1.64 -5.55
C LEU A 590 15.58 -1.87 -6.31
N ILE A 591 15.13 -0.92 -7.13
CA ILE A 591 13.91 -1.08 -7.93
C ILE A 591 14.06 -2.22 -8.93
N ASP A 592 15.14 -2.19 -9.72
CA ASP A 592 15.33 -3.17 -10.78
C ASP A 592 15.44 -4.59 -10.23
N SER A 593 16.05 -4.74 -9.04
CA SER A 593 16.12 -6.02 -8.31
C SER A 593 14.72 -6.60 -8.02
N ILE A 594 13.77 -5.76 -7.61
CA ILE A 594 12.37 -6.17 -7.38
C ILE A 594 11.73 -6.58 -8.70
N ASP A 595 11.89 -5.77 -9.74
CA ASP A 595 11.30 -6.02 -11.05
C ASP A 595 11.82 -7.34 -11.64
N TRP A 596 13.12 -7.61 -11.52
CA TRP A 596 13.74 -8.88 -11.92
C TRP A 596 13.14 -10.09 -11.19
N ARG A 597 13.00 -10.01 -9.87
CA ARG A 597 12.41 -11.10 -9.08
C ARG A 597 10.95 -11.34 -9.43
N LYS A 598 10.18 -10.28 -9.65
CA LYS A 598 8.78 -10.39 -10.11
C LYS A 598 8.69 -11.10 -11.45
N GLU A 599 9.51 -10.68 -12.43
CA GLU A 599 9.50 -11.24 -13.79
C GLU A 599 10.01 -12.70 -13.83
N LEU A 600 11.03 -13.03 -13.02
CA LEU A 600 11.70 -14.35 -13.05
C LEU A 600 11.23 -15.32 -11.98
N LYS A 601 10.27 -14.94 -11.12
CA LYS A 601 9.76 -15.76 -10.01
C LYS A 601 9.46 -17.19 -10.42
N SER A 602 8.77 -17.38 -11.55
CA SER A 602 8.41 -18.71 -12.07
C SER A 602 9.65 -19.51 -12.50
N CYS A 603 10.60 -18.88 -13.19
CA CYS A 603 11.84 -19.53 -13.61
C CYS A 603 12.71 -19.95 -12.41
N ILE A 604 12.76 -19.12 -11.37
CA ILE A 604 13.47 -19.38 -10.10
C ILE A 604 12.76 -20.50 -9.32
N ASN A 605 11.44 -20.43 -9.14
CA ASN A 605 10.67 -21.44 -8.39
C ASN A 605 10.69 -22.81 -9.07
N ASN A 606 10.60 -22.85 -10.40
CA ASN A 606 10.73 -24.08 -11.19
C ASN A 606 12.13 -24.69 -11.04
N ALA A 607 13.18 -23.85 -10.94
CA ALA A 607 14.53 -24.32 -10.63
C ALA A 607 14.62 -24.97 -9.24
N LYS A 608 14.01 -24.33 -8.24
CA LYS A 608 13.96 -24.79 -6.84
C LYS A 608 13.17 -26.11 -6.68
N SER A 609 12.14 -26.33 -7.50
CA SER A 609 11.22 -27.49 -7.43
C SER A 609 11.65 -28.73 -8.25
N GLN A 610 12.91 -28.81 -8.69
CA GLN A 610 13.49 -29.90 -9.50
C GLN A 610 12.95 -30.11 -10.93
N ASN A 611 12.05 -29.27 -11.46
CA ASN A 611 11.51 -29.36 -12.83
C ASN A 611 12.52 -28.85 -13.90
N CYS A 612 12.50 -29.38 -15.13
CA CYS A 612 13.41 -28.95 -16.20
C CYS A 612 12.99 -27.58 -16.80
N LYS A 613 13.96 -26.77 -17.24
CA LYS A 613 13.72 -25.39 -17.71
C LYS A 613 13.38 -25.35 -19.20
N ASN A 614 12.42 -24.50 -19.58
CA ASN A 614 12.18 -24.15 -20.97
C ASN A 614 13.26 -23.18 -21.49
N LYS A 615 13.45 -23.12 -22.82
CA LYS A 615 14.48 -22.30 -23.48
C LYS A 615 14.32 -20.79 -23.20
N LYS A 616 13.09 -20.34 -22.92
CA LYS A 616 12.78 -18.94 -22.61
C LYS A 616 13.35 -18.55 -21.25
N CYS A 617 13.00 -19.27 -20.19
CA CYS A 617 13.53 -19.06 -18.84
C CYS A 617 15.07 -19.04 -18.83
N ASN A 618 15.72 -19.96 -19.57
CA ASN A 618 17.18 -19.96 -19.65
C ASN A 618 17.75 -18.66 -20.24
N ASN A 619 17.13 -18.10 -21.28
CA ASN A 619 17.59 -16.84 -21.87
C ASN A 619 17.33 -15.66 -20.92
N ASP A 620 16.17 -15.64 -20.27
CA ASP A 620 15.77 -14.57 -19.36
C ASP A 620 16.67 -14.58 -18.10
N CYS A 621 16.97 -15.75 -17.54
CA CYS A 621 17.92 -15.91 -16.44
C CYS A 621 19.36 -15.51 -16.82
N LYS A 622 19.80 -15.78 -18.07
CA LYS A 622 21.12 -15.31 -18.56
C LYS A 622 21.19 -13.80 -18.70
N CYS A 623 20.07 -13.17 -19.09
CA CYS A 623 19.97 -11.72 -19.15
C CYS A 623 20.08 -11.11 -17.75
N TYR A 624 19.40 -11.71 -16.77
CA TYR A 624 19.49 -11.31 -15.36
C TYR A 624 20.91 -11.48 -14.79
N GLU A 625 21.57 -12.62 -15.00
CA GLU A 625 22.97 -12.83 -14.60
C GLU A 625 23.91 -11.76 -15.20
N LYS A 626 23.75 -11.44 -16.49
CA LYS A 626 24.52 -10.35 -17.13
C LYS A 626 24.26 -9.01 -16.46
N TRP A 627 23.01 -8.72 -16.11
CA TRP A 627 22.64 -7.48 -15.44
C TRP A 627 23.27 -7.39 -14.04
N VAL A 628 23.20 -8.46 -13.23
CA VAL A 628 23.82 -8.51 -11.89
C VAL A 628 25.33 -8.30 -11.98
N ASN A 629 26.01 -9.04 -12.86
CA ASN A 629 27.45 -8.89 -13.08
C ASN A 629 27.83 -7.47 -13.51
N ARG A 630 26.98 -6.82 -14.31
CA ARG A 630 27.19 -5.45 -14.73
C ARG A 630 27.04 -4.46 -13.57
N LYS A 631 26.03 -4.64 -12.72
CA LYS A 631 25.83 -3.81 -11.53
C LYS A 631 26.97 -3.98 -10.52
N GLN A 632 27.50 -5.19 -10.36
CA GLN A 632 28.71 -5.43 -9.57
C GLN A 632 29.91 -4.58 -10.07
N GLN A 633 30.17 -4.57 -11.38
CA GLN A 633 31.25 -3.76 -11.97
C GLN A 633 31.05 -2.25 -11.80
N GLU A 634 29.80 -1.78 -11.90
CA GLU A 634 29.46 -0.38 -11.67
C GLU A 634 29.74 0.02 -10.23
N TRP A 635 29.31 -0.81 -9.28
CA TRP A 635 29.49 -0.59 -7.85
C TRP A 635 30.97 -0.49 -7.46
N GLU A 636 31.83 -1.37 -7.97
CA GLU A 636 33.27 -1.33 -7.74
C GLU A 636 33.88 0.03 -8.14
N GLN A 637 33.48 0.58 -9.29
CA GLN A 637 33.97 1.89 -9.76
C GLN A 637 33.40 3.05 -8.92
N ILE A 638 32.16 2.93 -8.46
CA ILE A 638 31.54 3.90 -7.55
C ILE A 638 32.34 3.95 -6.24
N ILE A 639 32.68 2.81 -5.65
CA ILE A 639 33.46 2.73 -4.41
C ILE A 639 34.89 3.23 -4.60
N ILE A 640 35.52 2.96 -5.75
CA ILE A 640 36.84 3.55 -6.08
C ILE A 640 36.77 5.08 -6.04
N HIS A 641 35.71 5.68 -6.59
CA HIS A 641 35.55 7.13 -6.52
C HIS A 641 35.25 7.62 -5.10
N PHE A 642 34.40 6.90 -4.35
CA PHE A 642 34.07 7.22 -2.96
C PHE A 642 35.33 7.37 -2.09
N LYS A 643 36.29 6.45 -2.26
CA LYS A 643 37.57 6.42 -1.53
C LYS A 643 38.55 7.53 -1.92
N LYS A 644 38.25 8.35 -2.95
CA LYS A 644 39.05 9.55 -3.29
C LYS A 644 38.78 10.74 -2.37
N GLN A 645 37.68 10.72 -1.60
CA GLN A 645 37.25 11.78 -0.69
C GLN A 645 38.14 11.85 0.56
N LYS A 646 39.05 12.82 0.62
CA LYS A 646 40.15 12.86 1.61
C LYS A 646 39.71 13.25 3.01
N ASP A 647 38.56 13.90 3.14
CA ASP A 647 37.91 14.31 4.39
C ASP A 647 37.38 13.12 5.20
N ILE A 648 37.08 11.99 4.56
CA ILE A 648 36.55 10.78 5.22
C ILE A 648 37.69 9.92 5.82
N GLY A 649 38.90 9.98 5.26
CA GLY A 649 40.03 9.10 5.61
C GLY A 649 41.08 9.67 6.57
N GLN A 650 40.95 10.91 7.05
CA GLN A 650 41.93 11.53 7.96
C GLN A 650 41.54 11.41 9.44
N GLN A 651 41.61 10.19 9.98
CA GLN A 651 42.01 10.00 11.37
C GLN A 651 43.42 9.40 11.36
N GLN A 652 44.43 10.19 11.74
CA GLN A 652 45.79 9.68 11.94
C GLN A 652 45.78 8.62 13.06
N GLY A 653 46.07 7.36 12.71
CA GLY A 653 46.16 6.24 13.64
C GLY A 653 45.91 4.87 12.98
N LEU A 654 45.92 3.80 13.79
CA LEU A 654 45.81 2.37 13.43
C LEU A 654 44.54 1.97 12.64
N LEU A 655 43.66 2.92 12.29
CA LEU A 655 42.32 2.72 11.71
C LEU A 655 42.15 3.28 10.29
N GLY A 656 43.20 3.78 9.63
CA GLY A 656 43.12 4.49 8.33
C GLY A 656 42.27 3.83 7.23
N PRO A 657 42.43 2.53 6.91
CA PRO A 657 41.57 1.83 5.94
C PRO A 657 40.16 1.51 6.47
N ILE A 658 40.01 1.37 7.79
CA ILE A 658 38.75 1.03 8.46
C ILE A 658 37.77 2.21 8.39
N GLY A 659 38.26 3.45 8.29
CA GLY A 659 37.43 4.66 8.23
C GLY A 659 36.50 4.76 7.02
N TYR A 660 36.97 4.41 5.81
CA TYR A 660 36.14 4.48 4.59
C TYR A 660 35.05 3.42 4.56
N ASP A 661 35.40 2.18 4.90
CA ASP A 661 34.46 1.07 4.88
C ASP A 661 33.41 1.25 6.00
N TYR A 662 33.81 1.79 7.18
CA TYR A 662 32.88 2.19 8.23
C TYR A 662 31.96 3.35 7.80
N ALA A 663 32.49 4.40 7.16
CA ALA A 663 31.70 5.52 6.67
C ALA A 663 30.69 5.09 5.60
N LEU A 664 31.10 4.20 4.70
CA LEU A 664 30.23 3.62 3.68
C LEU A 664 29.14 2.74 4.31
N LYS A 665 29.48 1.92 5.30
CA LYS A 665 28.53 1.09 6.05
C LYS A 665 27.53 1.93 6.85
N ALA A 666 27.98 3.03 7.45
CA ALA A 666 27.11 3.99 8.13
C ALA A 666 26.17 4.71 7.13
N LEU A 667 26.69 5.15 5.98
CA LEU A 667 25.89 5.80 4.94
C LEU A 667 24.85 4.87 4.31
N LEU A 668 25.21 3.59 4.15
CA LEU A 668 24.35 2.54 3.62
C LEU A 668 23.64 1.76 4.73
N ASN A 669 23.50 2.33 5.93
CA ASN A 669 22.66 1.75 6.96
C ASN A 669 21.24 1.60 6.40
N VAL A 670 20.64 0.43 6.63
CA VAL A 670 19.31 0.08 6.16
C VAL A 670 18.29 1.15 6.55
N GLU A 671 18.35 1.70 7.76
CA GLU A 671 17.44 2.77 8.19
C GLU A 671 17.57 4.07 7.38
N ASP A 672 18.78 4.45 6.97
CA ASP A 672 19.04 5.64 6.17
C ASP A 672 18.67 5.44 4.70
N ILE A 673 18.98 4.25 4.15
CA ILE A 673 18.50 3.83 2.83
C ILE A 673 16.97 3.85 2.81
N LEU A 674 16.33 3.29 3.84
CA LEU A 674 14.88 3.26 3.97
C LEU A 674 14.28 4.64 4.19
N THR A 675 14.93 5.52 4.94
CA THR A 675 14.44 6.89 5.13
C THR A 675 14.55 7.67 3.84
N ASN A 676 15.67 7.56 3.11
CA ASN A 676 15.82 8.20 1.82
C ASN A 676 14.82 7.64 0.79
N ILE A 677 14.64 6.31 0.75
CA ILE A 677 13.63 5.67 -0.09
C ILE A 677 12.24 6.11 0.35
N LYS A 678 11.83 5.99 1.61
CA LYS A 678 10.49 6.41 2.08
C LYS A 678 10.23 7.91 1.88
N ASP A 679 11.23 8.77 2.04
CA ASP A 679 11.09 10.21 1.78
C ASP A 679 10.84 10.50 0.28
N GLY A 680 11.41 9.70 -0.63
CA GLY A 680 11.21 9.82 -2.10
C GLY A 680 10.16 8.88 -2.72
N TYR A 681 9.80 7.80 -2.03
CA TYR A 681 8.95 6.65 -2.39
C TYR A 681 7.98 6.31 -1.26
N LYS A 682 7.37 7.34 -0.69
CA LYS A 682 6.43 7.21 0.44
C LYS A 682 5.25 6.26 0.18
N GLU A 683 5.09 5.80 -1.05
CA GLU A 683 3.87 5.30 -1.66
C GLU A 683 3.96 3.86 -2.19
N VAL A 684 5.15 3.23 -2.19
CA VAL A 684 5.35 1.90 -2.80
C VAL A 684 5.25 0.80 -1.74
N LYS A 685 4.13 0.08 -1.67
CA LYS A 685 3.99 -1.12 -0.81
C LYS A 685 5.02 -2.20 -1.08
N GLU A 686 5.62 -2.21 -2.27
CA GLU A 686 6.74 -3.10 -2.57
C GLU A 686 8.05 -2.76 -1.83
N THR A 687 8.14 -1.60 -1.16
CA THR A 687 9.27 -1.30 -0.26
C THR A 687 9.28 -2.19 0.97
N GLU A 688 8.17 -2.83 1.34
CA GLU A 688 8.12 -3.82 2.44
C GLU A 688 8.91 -5.08 2.08
N HIS A 689 8.92 -5.49 0.81
CA HIS A 689 9.77 -6.59 0.35
C HIS A 689 11.25 -6.18 0.30
N ILE A 690 11.56 -4.93 -0.10
CA ILE A 690 12.91 -4.37 0.01
C ILE A 690 13.35 -4.36 1.48
N TYR A 691 12.47 -3.92 2.37
CA TYR A 691 12.67 -3.86 3.82
C TYR A 691 13.00 -5.26 4.38
N GLN A 692 12.15 -6.24 4.12
CA GLN A 692 12.37 -7.63 4.56
C GLN A 692 13.65 -8.24 3.98
N MET A 693 14.02 -7.90 2.74
CA MET A 693 15.25 -8.37 2.11
C MET A 693 16.49 -7.78 2.78
N LEU A 694 16.54 -6.45 2.93
CA LEU A 694 17.65 -5.75 3.57
C LEU A 694 17.77 -6.11 5.06
N GLU A 695 16.65 -6.35 5.76
CA GLU A 695 16.66 -6.87 7.14
C GLU A 695 17.19 -8.29 7.23
N LYS A 696 16.78 -9.19 6.33
CA LYS A 696 17.29 -10.57 6.27
C LYS A 696 18.79 -10.59 6.04
N GLU A 697 19.29 -9.77 5.12
CA GLU A 697 20.73 -9.64 4.86
C GLU A 697 21.50 -9.11 6.08
N LYS A 698 20.96 -8.10 6.80
CA LYS A 698 21.54 -7.59 8.06
C LYS A 698 21.62 -8.68 9.14
N SER A 699 20.63 -9.56 9.22
CA SER A 699 20.59 -10.63 10.23
C SER A 699 21.59 -11.77 9.97
N GLN A 700 22.06 -11.94 8.72
CA GLN A 700 23.04 -12.99 8.35
C GLN A 700 24.49 -12.63 8.70
N GLU A 701 24.81 -11.34 8.91
CA GLU A 701 26.16 -10.88 9.31
C GLU A 701 26.55 -11.31 10.74
N VAL A 702 25.58 -11.73 11.56
CA VAL A 702 25.80 -12.12 12.98
C VAL A 702 26.44 -13.51 13.12
N VAL A 703 26.57 -14.30 12.04
CA VAL A 703 26.95 -15.74 12.12
C VAL A 703 28.35 -16.06 11.56
N GLY A 704 29.10 -15.11 10.97
CA GLY A 704 30.36 -15.41 10.29
C GLY A 704 31.53 -14.49 10.65
N ALA A 705 32.44 -14.94 11.53
CA ALA A 705 33.73 -14.29 11.72
C ALA A 705 34.70 -14.64 10.57
N GLY A 706 34.93 -13.71 9.64
CA GLY A 706 36.08 -13.77 8.73
C GLY A 706 35.84 -13.16 7.34
N THR A 707 36.74 -12.25 6.96
CA THR A 707 36.91 -11.56 5.65
C THR A 707 36.01 -10.33 5.41
N GLY A 708 36.64 -9.15 5.23
CA GLY A 708 36.11 -7.86 4.76
C GLY A 708 34.68 -7.46 5.16
N GLN A 709 34.50 -6.41 5.97
CA GLN A 709 33.16 -5.90 6.32
C GLN A 709 32.38 -5.49 5.06
N LYS A 710 31.45 -6.35 4.61
CA LYS A 710 30.53 -6.08 3.50
C LYS A 710 29.51 -5.02 3.93
N ASN A 711 29.19 -4.08 3.05
CA ASN A 711 28.08 -3.15 3.25
C ASN A 711 26.76 -3.71 2.69
N THR A 712 25.65 -3.04 2.98
CA THR A 712 24.30 -3.46 2.57
C THR A 712 24.17 -3.72 1.06
N ILE A 713 24.80 -2.91 0.21
CA ILE A 713 24.72 -3.08 -1.25
C ILE A 713 25.60 -4.25 -1.72
N ASP A 714 26.73 -4.51 -1.05
CA ASP A 714 27.54 -5.71 -1.33
C ASP A 714 26.73 -6.98 -1.06
N LEU A 715 25.97 -7.01 0.06
CA LEU A 715 25.09 -8.13 0.42
C LEU A 715 23.97 -8.31 -0.60
N LEU A 716 23.33 -7.22 -1.03
CA LEU A 716 22.28 -7.26 -2.04
C LEU A 716 22.80 -7.81 -3.37
N ILE A 717 23.94 -7.32 -3.86
CA ILE A 717 24.51 -7.79 -5.14
C ILE A 717 24.88 -9.28 -5.06
N GLU A 718 25.40 -9.74 -3.92
CA GLU A 718 25.69 -11.16 -3.68
C GLU A 718 24.41 -12.00 -3.70
N HIS A 719 23.36 -11.54 -3.03
CA HIS A 719 22.06 -12.20 -3.05
C HIS A 719 21.47 -12.27 -4.46
N GLU A 720 21.46 -11.17 -5.21
CA GLU A 720 20.99 -11.12 -6.60
C GLU A 720 21.78 -12.09 -7.48
N LYS A 721 23.09 -12.23 -7.22
CA LYS A 721 23.95 -13.18 -7.92
C LYS A 721 23.59 -14.62 -7.60
N ASP A 722 23.29 -14.94 -6.35
CA ASP A 722 22.86 -16.28 -5.94
C ASP A 722 21.48 -16.65 -6.51
N GLU A 723 20.55 -15.70 -6.57
CA GLU A 723 19.26 -15.88 -7.23
C GLU A 723 19.43 -16.05 -8.75
N ALA A 724 20.31 -15.26 -9.39
CA ALA A 724 20.64 -15.44 -10.81
C ALA A 724 21.27 -16.82 -11.09
N ASN A 725 22.20 -17.26 -10.24
CA ASN A 725 22.81 -18.60 -10.33
C ASN A 725 21.75 -19.70 -10.16
N THR A 726 20.85 -19.56 -9.20
CA THR A 726 19.71 -20.47 -9.01
C THR A 726 18.80 -20.49 -10.24
N CYS A 727 18.52 -19.32 -10.81
CA CYS A 727 17.81 -19.15 -12.08
C CYS A 727 18.54 -19.85 -13.24
N LEU A 728 19.85 -20.09 -13.17
CA LEU A 728 20.62 -20.80 -14.19
C LEU A 728 20.80 -22.32 -13.95
N GLN A 729 20.66 -22.82 -12.72
CA GLN A 729 20.91 -24.24 -12.42
C GLN A 729 19.90 -25.23 -13.09
N LYS A 730 20.42 -26.25 -13.80
CA LYS A 730 19.79 -27.40 -14.54
C LYS A 730 19.62 -27.32 -16.08
N GLU A 731 19.78 -28.49 -16.72
CA GLU A 731 19.69 -28.69 -18.19
C GLU A 731 18.29 -28.40 -18.77
N ILE A 732 18.28 -27.94 -20.03
CA ILE A 732 17.07 -27.73 -20.85
C ILE A 732 16.34 -29.08 -21.01
N CYS A 733 15.01 -29.12 -20.89
CA CYS A 733 14.23 -30.32 -21.19
C CYS A 733 14.61 -30.84 -22.59
N LYS A 734 15.17 -32.06 -22.69
CA LYS A 734 15.47 -32.67 -23.99
C LYS A 734 14.13 -32.98 -24.66
N PRO A 735 13.92 -32.61 -25.94
CA PRO A 735 12.72 -33.00 -26.65
C PRO A 735 12.66 -34.54 -26.70
N PRO A 736 11.47 -35.16 -26.62
CA PRO A 736 11.37 -36.61 -26.71
C PRO A 736 11.95 -37.07 -28.05
N THR A 737 12.95 -37.94 -27.98
CA THR A 737 13.54 -38.59 -29.15
C THR A 737 12.48 -39.44 -29.85
N ARG A 738 12.02 -38.98 -31.02
CA ARG A 738 11.21 -39.80 -31.93
C ARG A 738 12.06 -40.99 -32.39
N GLN A 739 11.72 -42.19 -31.93
CA GLN A 739 12.19 -43.42 -32.57
C GLN A 739 11.60 -43.48 -33.99
N SER A 740 12.49 -43.69 -34.94
CA SER A 740 12.21 -43.86 -36.36
C SER A 740 11.41 -45.14 -36.63
N GLY A 741 10.15 -44.98 -37.05
CA GLY A 741 9.31 -45.99 -37.71
C GLY A 741 8.61 -45.35 -38.91
N ALA A 742 8.51 -46.09 -40.01
CA ALA A 742 8.22 -45.68 -41.39
C ALA A 742 6.87 -44.93 -41.63
N PRO A 743 6.71 -44.23 -42.78
CA PRO A 743 5.63 -43.26 -42.98
C PRO A 743 4.32 -43.93 -43.42
N SER A 744 3.20 -43.48 -42.85
CA SER A 744 1.88 -43.71 -43.44
C SER A 744 1.07 -42.41 -43.39
N GLU A 745 0.50 -42.07 -44.55
CA GLU A 745 -0.24 -40.84 -44.82
C GLU A 745 -1.63 -40.88 -44.18
N THR A 746 -1.97 -39.86 -43.39
CA THR A 746 -3.22 -39.05 -43.50
C THR A 746 -3.27 -38.04 -42.34
N PRO A 747 -3.77 -36.81 -42.57
CA PRO A 747 -3.83 -35.77 -41.54
C PRO A 747 -5.13 -35.91 -40.73
N ALA A 748 -5.00 -36.32 -39.47
CA ALA A 748 -6.08 -36.26 -38.48
C ALA A 748 -5.54 -35.61 -37.20
N GLY A 749 -6.35 -34.75 -36.60
CA GLY A 749 -5.93 -33.65 -35.74
C GLY A 749 -5.19 -34.05 -34.47
N GLU A 750 -4.12 -33.30 -34.19
CA GLU A 750 -3.51 -33.29 -32.87
C GLU A 750 -4.17 -32.19 -32.02
N SER A 751 -4.77 -32.65 -30.94
CA SER A 751 -5.26 -31.87 -29.81
C SER A 751 -4.18 -30.93 -29.28
N SER A 752 -4.50 -29.64 -29.20
CA SER A 752 -3.73 -28.68 -28.42
C SER A 752 -3.87 -29.03 -26.94
N HIS A 753 -2.82 -29.54 -26.32
CA HIS A 753 -2.69 -29.45 -24.88
C HIS A 753 -2.45 -27.98 -24.51
N ASN A 754 -3.51 -27.39 -23.94
CA ASN A 754 -3.53 -26.09 -23.32
C ASN A 754 -2.72 -26.16 -22.02
N ASP A 755 -1.62 -25.41 -21.94
CA ASP A 755 -1.05 -25.00 -20.66
C ASP A 755 -1.54 -23.58 -20.34
N ASP A 756 -2.82 -23.51 -19.99
CA ASP A 756 -3.38 -22.45 -19.14
C ASP A 756 -2.77 -22.65 -17.75
N HIS A 757 -1.96 -21.72 -17.22
CA HIS A 757 -1.73 -21.50 -15.78
C HIS A 757 -0.70 -20.37 -15.58
N HIS A 758 -1.16 -19.13 -15.65
CA HIS A 758 -0.43 -18.00 -15.08
C HIS A 758 -1.46 -17.00 -14.58
N ASP A 759 -1.92 -17.24 -13.35
CA ASP A 759 -2.55 -16.28 -12.43
C ASP A 759 -2.89 -16.94 -11.06
N ASP A 760 -2.82 -18.27 -10.98
CA ASP A 760 -3.34 -19.04 -9.86
C ASP A 760 -2.32 -19.44 -8.76
N LEU A 761 -1.05 -19.03 -8.84
CA LEU A 761 -0.02 -19.42 -7.84
C LEU A 761 0.02 -18.50 -6.59
N HIS A 762 -0.96 -17.62 -6.42
CA HIS A 762 -1.15 -16.85 -5.20
C HIS A 762 -2.11 -17.51 -4.18
N ASP A 763 -2.58 -18.74 -4.45
CA ASP A 763 -3.71 -19.34 -3.72
C ASP A 763 -3.41 -20.59 -2.90
N ASN A 764 -2.15 -21.03 -2.77
CA ASN A 764 -1.85 -22.20 -1.93
C ASN A 764 -1.76 -21.89 -0.43
N ASP A 765 -2.05 -20.65 0.00
CA ASP A 765 -2.21 -20.30 1.41
C ASP A 765 -3.66 -19.91 1.65
N ILE A 766 -4.50 -20.92 1.95
CA ILE A 766 -5.84 -20.69 2.50
C ILE A 766 -5.65 -20.28 3.96
N ASP A 767 -5.76 -19.00 4.24
CA ASP A 767 -6.43 -18.53 5.45
C ASP A 767 -7.55 -17.59 5.00
N GLN A 768 -8.79 -18.06 5.14
CA GLN A 768 -9.98 -17.37 4.68
C GLN A 768 -10.10 -16.06 5.47
N ARG A 769 -9.97 -14.91 4.79
CA ARG A 769 -10.49 -13.64 5.31
C ARG A 769 -12.01 -13.76 5.38
N HIS A 770 -12.52 -14.15 6.55
CA HIS A 770 -13.90 -13.97 6.93
C HIS A 770 -14.25 -12.48 6.78
N LEU A 771 -15.03 -12.16 5.75
CA LEU A 771 -15.85 -10.97 5.77
C LEU A 771 -17.11 -11.35 6.55
N ASN A 772 -17.17 -10.87 7.80
CA ASN A 772 -18.35 -10.97 8.65
C ASN A 772 -19.48 -10.18 8.01
N ILE A 773 -20.35 -10.92 7.34
CA ILE A 773 -21.71 -10.51 7.09
C ILE A 773 -22.50 -11.02 8.29
N GLU A 774 -22.91 -10.11 9.16
CA GLU A 774 -23.81 -10.44 10.26
C GLU A 774 -25.12 -10.96 9.67
N VAL A 775 -25.43 -12.24 9.92
CA VAL A 775 -26.64 -12.67 10.66
C VAL A 775 -26.38 -14.05 11.29
N GLU A 776 -26.59 -14.09 12.61
CA GLU A 776 -26.46 -15.19 13.57
C GLU A 776 -25.03 -15.52 14.07
N ASP A 777 -24.39 -14.51 14.69
CA ASP A 777 -23.39 -14.68 15.75
C ASP A 777 -24.03 -14.35 17.12
N GLU A 778 -25.03 -15.11 17.58
CA GLU A 778 -25.49 -15.00 18.97
C GLU A 778 -25.04 -16.16 19.87
N VAL A 779 -24.23 -17.11 19.36
CA VAL A 779 -23.87 -18.32 20.14
C VAL A 779 -22.38 -18.40 20.54
N GLU A 780 -21.43 -17.86 19.76
CA GLU A 780 -19.99 -17.88 20.14
C GLU A 780 -19.52 -16.63 20.93
N GLU A 781 -20.07 -15.43 20.66
CA GLU A 781 -19.65 -14.18 21.34
C GLU A 781 -20.05 -14.11 22.84
N GLU A 782 -21.01 -14.94 23.28
CA GLU A 782 -21.34 -15.10 24.69
C GLU A 782 -20.32 -15.99 25.45
N GLU A 783 -19.54 -16.83 24.77
CA GLU A 783 -18.66 -17.81 25.43
C GLU A 783 -17.49 -17.13 26.16
N VAL A 784 -16.72 -16.26 25.48
CA VAL A 784 -15.50 -15.62 26.03
C VAL A 784 -15.86 -14.68 27.20
N CYS A 785 -16.78 -13.76 26.97
CA CYS A 785 -17.24 -12.86 28.03
C CYS A 785 -17.97 -13.60 29.16
N GLY A 786 -18.68 -14.69 28.87
CA GLY A 786 -19.29 -15.57 29.87
C GLY A 786 -18.25 -16.23 30.78
N MET A 787 -17.15 -16.75 30.20
CA MET A 787 -16.01 -17.26 30.94
C MET A 787 -15.38 -16.18 31.83
N VAL A 788 -15.12 -14.99 31.27
CA VAL A 788 -14.51 -13.87 32.02
C VAL A 788 -15.40 -13.38 33.17
N LYS A 789 -16.72 -13.24 32.94
CA LYS A 789 -17.68 -12.85 33.98
C LYS A 789 -17.70 -13.86 35.13
N THR A 790 -17.64 -15.15 34.82
CA THR A 790 -17.57 -16.23 35.82
C THR A 790 -16.24 -16.23 36.57
N LEU A 791 -15.14 -16.03 35.85
CA LEU A 791 -13.77 -16.01 36.40
C LEU A 791 -13.56 -14.85 37.40
N ILE A 792 -14.05 -13.66 37.06
CA ILE A 792 -13.94 -12.48 37.93
C ILE A 792 -15.01 -12.50 39.03
N GLY A 793 -16.22 -13.01 38.75
CA GLY A 793 -17.30 -13.14 39.72
C GLY A 793 -17.68 -11.79 40.35
N ASP A 794 -17.88 -11.75 41.66
CA ASP A 794 -18.18 -10.52 42.41
C ASP A 794 -16.92 -9.84 42.97
N ASN A 795 -15.74 -10.20 42.45
CA ASN A 795 -14.48 -9.65 42.93
C ASN A 795 -14.38 -8.17 42.56
N ASN A 796 -14.22 -7.34 43.58
CA ASN A 796 -14.09 -5.88 43.48
C ASN A 796 -12.65 -5.39 43.72
N GLY A 797 -11.66 -6.28 43.60
CA GLY A 797 -10.24 -5.98 43.74
C GLY A 797 -9.67 -6.23 45.13
N ASN A 798 -10.45 -6.84 46.04
CA ASN A 798 -10.06 -7.10 47.42
C ASN A 798 -9.68 -8.56 47.70
N THR A 799 -9.94 -9.47 46.77
CA THR A 799 -9.64 -10.91 46.91
C THR A 799 -8.77 -11.39 45.75
N PRO A 800 -7.84 -12.34 45.95
CA PRO A 800 -7.10 -12.98 44.86
C PRO A 800 -8.03 -13.61 43.80
N ILE A 801 -7.60 -13.65 42.54
CA ILE A 801 -8.23 -14.48 41.48
C ILE A 801 -7.21 -15.54 41.07
N GLY A 802 -7.46 -16.79 41.46
CA GLY A 802 -6.45 -17.84 41.41
C GLY A 802 -5.24 -17.46 42.27
N GLU A 803 -4.02 -17.63 41.73
CA GLU A 803 -2.78 -17.21 42.39
C GLU A 803 -2.37 -15.77 42.05
N CYS A 804 -3.16 -15.07 41.22
CA CYS A 804 -2.87 -13.70 40.83
C CYS A 804 -3.56 -12.72 41.78
N ILE A 805 -2.77 -11.78 42.31
CA ILE A 805 -3.17 -10.82 43.33
C ILE A 805 -2.94 -9.38 42.85
N HIS A 806 -3.46 -8.41 43.62
CA HIS A 806 -3.21 -7.00 43.38
C HIS A 806 -1.72 -6.68 43.26
N LYS A 807 -1.37 -5.83 42.30
CA LYS A 807 0.02 -5.56 41.90
C LYS A 807 0.87 -4.96 43.03
N TYR A 808 0.22 -4.25 43.97
CA TYR A 808 0.85 -3.66 45.15
C TYR A 808 0.76 -4.50 46.42
N VAL A 809 0.49 -5.81 46.36
CA VAL A 809 0.54 -6.65 47.57
C VAL A 809 1.96 -7.19 47.79
N PRO A 810 2.51 -7.10 49.02
CA PRO A 810 1.89 -6.60 50.27
C PRO A 810 1.84 -5.08 50.44
N ASN A 811 2.66 -4.31 49.72
CA ASN A 811 2.58 -2.83 49.69
C ASN A 811 3.13 -2.26 48.36
N GLU A 812 2.90 -0.96 48.10
CA GLU A 812 3.35 -0.29 46.86
C GLU A 812 4.87 -0.35 46.67
N GLU A 813 5.65 -0.24 47.75
CA GLU A 813 7.11 -0.34 47.75
C GLU A 813 7.62 -1.71 47.29
N SER A 814 6.78 -2.75 47.37
CA SER A 814 7.11 -4.10 46.91
C SER A 814 6.92 -4.31 45.39
N TYR A 815 6.37 -3.32 44.68
CA TYR A 815 6.31 -3.38 43.22
C TYR A 815 7.72 -3.30 42.63
N PRO A 816 8.11 -4.21 41.72
CA PRO A 816 9.48 -4.27 41.25
C PRO A 816 9.89 -3.02 40.49
N LYS A 817 11.19 -2.74 40.50
CA LYS A 817 11.82 -1.79 39.58
C LYS A 817 12.18 -2.49 38.27
N TRP A 818 12.58 -1.73 37.26
CA TRP A 818 13.17 -2.28 36.05
C TRP A 818 14.33 -3.21 36.40
N ASN A 819 14.31 -4.42 35.85
CA ASN A 819 15.30 -5.44 36.15
C ASN A 819 16.22 -5.61 34.93
N CYS A 820 17.45 -5.11 35.04
CA CYS A 820 18.46 -5.16 33.98
C CYS A 820 19.56 -6.21 34.26
N GLU A 821 19.44 -6.98 35.34
CA GLU A 821 20.53 -7.81 35.87
C GLU A 821 20.21 -9.30 35.91
N LYS A 822 18.97 -9.67 36.27
CA LYS A 822 18.57 -11.05 36.57
C LYS A 822 17.38 -11.49 35.72
N ASN A 823 17.19 -12.79 35.56
CA ASN A 823 16.01 -13.38 34.91
C ASN A 823 15.76 -12.89 33.47
N ILE A 824 16.83 -12.56 32.76
CA ILE A 824 16.86 -12.28 31.33
C ILE A 824 17.75 -13.34 30.69
N ASP A 825 17.40 -13.78 29.48
CA ASP A 825 18.23 -14.72 28.73
C ASP A 825 19.62 -14.09 28.43
N ILE A 826 20.69 -14.87 28.63
CA ILE A 826 22.07 -14.39 28.49
C ILE A 826 22.40 -13.90 27.06
N SER A 827 21.66 -14.37 26.06
CA SER A 827 21.79 -13.92 24.67
C SER A 827 21.28 -12.48 24.42
N HIS A 828 20.55 -11.90 25.38
CA HIS A 828 19.97 -10.56 25.31
C HIS A 828 20.68 -9.59 26.27
N TYR A 829 22.02 -9.52 26.20
CA TYR A 829 22.82 -8.60 27.00
C TYR A 829 22.37 -7.14 26.82
N GLY A 830 22.12 -6.45 27.94
CA GLY A 830 21.65 -5.05 27.97
C GLY A 830 20.13 -4.86 27.93
N ALA A 831 19.34 -5.94 27.88
CA ALA A 831 17.88 -5.81 28.04
C ALA A 831 17.51 -5.50 29.50
N CYS A 832 16.44 -4.71 29.68
CA CYS A 832 15.83 -4.43 30.99
C CYS A 832 14.36 -4.86 30.97
N MET A 833 13.96 -5.75 31.88
CA MET A 833 12.61 -6.28 31.95
C MET A 833 11.68 -5.29 32.70
N PRO A 834 10.54 -4.87 32.09
CA PRO A 834 9.59 -3.97 32.72
C PRO A 834 9.02 -4.55 34.02
N PRO A 835 8.77 -3.71 35.06
CA PRO A 835 8.06 -4.13 36.26
C PRO A 835 6.72 -4.84 35.98
N ARG A 836 6.01 -4.38 34.94
CA ARG A 836 4.74 -4.97 34.48
C ARG A 836 4.93 -6.42 34.03
N ARG A 837 5.92 -6.69 33.18
CA ARG A 837 6.25 -8.06 32.72
C ARG A 837 6.69 -8.95 33.88
N GLN A 838 7.46 -8.42 34.84
CA GLN A 838 7.89 -9.18 36.02
C GLN A 838 6.73 -9.64 36.91
N LYS A 839 5.63 -8.90 36.93
CA LYS A 839 4.41 -9.19 37.71
C LYS A 839 3.25 -9.70 36.84
N LEU A 840 3.53 -10.12 35.60
CA LEU A 840 2.52 -10.61 34.66
C LEU A 840 1.85 -11.89 35.21
N CYS A 841 0.52 -11.94 35.19
CA CYS A 841 -0.25 -13.11 35.62
C CYS A 841 -0.13 -14.24 34.59
N VAL A 842 0.61 -15.30 34.91
CA VAL A 842 0.80 -16.45 34.02
C VAL A 842 0.43 -17.78 34.68
N ASN A 843 -0.29 -17.73 35.80
CA ASN A 843 -0.56 -18.90 36.63
C ASN A 843 -1.25 -20.03 35.87
N ASN A 844 -2.31 -19.73 35.13
CA ASN A 844 -3.11 -20.77 34.45
C ASN A 844 -2.35 -21.35 33.24
N LEU A 845 -1.38 -20.62 32.70
CA LEU A 845 -0.45 -21.12 31.67
C LEU A 845 0.65 -22.02 32.25
N LYS A 846 1.07 -21.77 33.50
CA LYS A 846 2.03 -22.63 34.21
C LYS A 846 1.39 -23.92 34.68
N ASN A 847 0.20 -23.81 35.26
CA ASN A 847 -0.52 -24.90 35.91
C ASN A 847 -1.69 -25.38 35.03
N LEU A 848 -1.41 -25.65 33.75
CA LEU A 848 -2.44 -26.01 32.78
C LEU A 848 -3.00 -27.42 33.06
N SER A 849 -4.27 -27.49 33.47
CA SER A 849 -4.95 -28.75 33.77
C SER A 849 -5.40 -29.52 32.53
N ASP A 850 -5.73 -28.80 31.45
CA ASP A 850 -6.21 -29.36 30.18
C ASP A 850 -5.15 -29.15 29.10
N GLN A 851 -4.44 -30.21 28.75
CA GLN A 851 -3.34 -30.20 27.77
C GLN A 851 -3.84 -30.36 26.32
N THR A 852 -4.96 -29.70 25.99
CA THR A 852 -5.50 -29.60 24.63
C THR A 852 -5.32 -28.19 24.06
N SER A 853 -5.51 -28.03 22.74
CA SER A 853 -5.50 -26.70 22.10
C SER A 853 -6.55 -25.76 22.71
N ASP A 854 -7.73 -26.28 23.05
CA ASP A 854 -8.81 -25.49 23.64
C ASP A 854 -8.54 -25.17 25.11
N GLY A 855 -7.97 -26.13 25.85
CA GLY A 855 -7.45 -25.89 27.20
C GLY A 855 -6.39 -24.78 27.23
N LEU A 856 -5.49 -24.78 26.24
CA LEU A 856 -4.48 -23.73 26.07
C LEU A 856 -5.13 -22.37 25.74
N ARG A 857 -6.15 -22.35 24.87
CA ARG A 857 -6.91 -21.14 24.51
C ARG A 857 -7.54 -20.53 25.74
N LYS A 858 -8.23 -21.36 26.52
CA LYS A 858 -8.87 -20.99 27.77
C LYS A 858 -7.87 -20.40 28.77
N ALA A 859 -6.70 -21.01 28.95
CA ALA A 859 -5.71 -20.51 29.89
C ALA A 859 -5.13 -19.13 29.51
N PHE A 860 -4.93 -18.86 28.21
CA PHE A 860 -4.53 -17.52 27.75
C PHE A 860 -5.64 -16.48 27.97
N ILE A 861 -6.90 -16.83 27.68
CA ILE A 861 -8.08 -15.99 27.94
C ILE A 861 -8.16 -15.63 29.44
N GLU A 862 -8.05 -16.63 30.32
CA GLU A 862 -8.11 -16.42 31.77
C GLU A 862 -6.95 -15.56 32.28
N CYS A 863 -5.72 -15.83 31.85
CA CYS A 863 -4.55 -15.03 32.23
C CYS A 863 -4.70 -13.57 31.77
N ALA A 864 -5.12 -13.35 30.53
CA ALA A 864 -5.29 -12.00 29.97
C ALA A 864 -6.40 -11.21 30.69
N ALA A 865 -7.52 -11.85 31.03
CA ALA A 865 -8.60 -11.24 31.78
C ALA A 865 -8.20 -10.87 33.21
N ILE A 866 -7.58 -11.81 33.94
CA ILE A 866 -7.11 -11.60 35.32
C ILE A 866 -6.02 -10.51 35.37
N GLU A 867 -5.10 -10.53 34.40
CA GLU A 867 -4.06 -9.51 34.30
C GLU A 867 -4.66 -8.13 34.08
N THR A 868 -5.61 -8.01 33.15
CA THR A 868 -6.28 -6.73 32.84
C THR A 868 -7.04 -6.21 34.05
N PHE A 869 -7.73 -7.09 34.78
CA PHE A 869 -8.40 -6.75 36.03
C PHE A 869 -7.42 -6.15 37.05
N TRP A 870 -6.31 -6.84 37.35
CA TRP A 870 -5.35 -6.35 38.33
C TRP A 870 -4.55 -5.13 37.87
N LEU A 871 -4.25 -5.02 36.58
CA LEU A 871 -3.65 -3.81 36.02
C LEU A 871 -4.58 -2.62 36.16
N TRP A 872 -5.89 -2.79 35.97
CA TRP A 872 -6.86 -1.71 36.15
C TRP A 872 -6.90 -1.20 37.58
N HIS A 873 -6.92 -2.09 38.57
CA HIS A 873 -6.89 -1.70 39.97
C HIS A 873 -5.61 -0.94 40.32
N LYS A 874 -4.44 -1.43 39.86
CA LYS A 874 -3.18 -0.72 39.99
C LYS A 874 -3.23 0.67 39.33
N TYR A 875 -3.78 0.76 38.11
CA TYR A 875 -3.90 2.03 37.37
C TYR A 875 -4.77 3.05 38.13
N LYS A 876 -5.85 2.60 38.77
CA LYS A 876 -6.66 3.46 39.64
C LYS A 876 -5.88 3.97 40.84
N ASP A 877 -5.09 3.12 41.48
CA ASP A 877 -4.25 3.51 42.62
C ASP A 877 -3.15 4.50 42.19
N ASP A 878 -2.48 4.26 41.06
CA ASP A 878 -1.50 5.18 40.47
C ASP A 878 -2.12 6.57 40.27
N LYS A 879 -3.33 6.63 39.71
CA LYS A 879 -4.05 7.88 39.45
C LYS A 879 -4.51 8.59 40.72
N LYS A 880 -4.87 7.86 41.77
CA LYS A 880 -5.16 8.45 43.09
C LYS A 880 -3.90 9.05 43.73
N ASN A 881 -2.78 8.32 43.66
CA ASN A 881 -1.50 8.76 44.21
C ASN A 881 -0.98 10.01 43.49
N GLU A 882 -1.06 10.05 42.14
CA GLU A 882 -0.73 11.23 41.33
C GLU A 882 -1.47 12.50 41.82
N LYS A 883 -2.75 12.38 42.20
CA LYS A 883 -3.58 13.51 42.67
C LYS A 883 -3.23 14.00 44.07
N THR A 884 -2.86 13.11 44.99
CA THR A 884 -2.49 13.50 46.37
C THR A 884 -1.22 14.36 46.44
N THR A 885 -0.34 14.29 45.45
CA THR A 885 0.87 15.10 45.33
C THR A 885 0.67 16.52 44.81
N GLU A 886 -0.47 16.83 44.16
CA GLU A 886 -0.73 18.14 43.52
C GLU A 886 -1.63 19.12 44.30
N GLY A 887 -2.08 18.76 45.51
CA GLY A 887 -2.72 19.71 46.43
C GLY A 887 -4.04 20.31 45.93
N GLY A 888 -5.13 19.53 45.98
CA GLY A 888 -6.50 20.01 45.77
C GLY A 888 -7.51 19.00 46.32
N GLY A 889 -8.48 19.48 47.11
CA GLY A 889 -9.48 18.66 47.81
C GLY A 889 -10.54 18.01 46.90
N ILE A 890 -11.30 17.11 47.52
CA ILE A 890 -12.36 16.27 46.93
C ILE A 890 -13.48 17.14 46.33
N SER A 891 -13.65 17.08 45.01
CA SER A 891 -14.90 17.43 44.30
C SER A 891 -14.99 16.65 42.98
N ASP A 892 -16.20 16.35 42.52
CA ASP A 892 -16.52 15.58 41.31
C ASP A 892 -15.65 15.92 40.10
N ASP A 893 -14.70 15.01 39.80
CA ASP A 893 -13.68 15.22 38.76
C ASP A 893 -14.08 14.53 37.44
N PRO A 894 -14.14 15.26 36.30
CA PRO A 894 -14.35 14.69 34.97
C PRO A 894 -13.19 13.79 34.47
N ASP A 895 -12.03 13.79 35.14
CA ASP A 895 -10.88 12.94 34.81
C ASP A 895 -10.74 11.67 35.67
N ASP A 896 -11.79 11.28 36.41
CA ASP A 896 -11.82 9.98 37.10
C ASP A 896 -11.73 8.81 36.10
N PRO A 897 -10.69 7.96 36.16
CA PRO A 897 -10.54 6.83 35.25
C PRO A 897 -11.71 5.84 35.33
N GLN A 898 -12.33 5.68 36.51
CA GLN A 898 -13.47 4.78 36.69
C GLN A 898 -14.72 5.34 35.99
N LYS A 899 -15.01 6.64 36.12
CA LYS A 899 -16.12 7.30 35.38
C LYS A 899 -15.92 7.23 33.87
N LYS A 900 -14.67 7.38 33.38
CA LYS A 900 -14.36 7.23 31.94
C LYS A 900 -14.65 5.82 31.44
N LEU A 901 -14.24 4.80 32.20
CA LEU A 901 -14.50 3.42 31.85
C LEU A 901 -15.99 3.07 31.90
N GLU A 902 -16.73 3.60 32.88
CA GLU A 902 -18.20 3.49 32.96
C GLU A 902 -18.89 4.16 31.77
N GLY A 903 -18.36 5.28 31.26
CA GLY A 903 -18.75 5.88 29.97
C GLY A 903 -18.30 5.06 28.73
N GLY A 904 -17.70 3.89 28.95
CA GLY A 904 -17.20 2.98 27.95
C GLY A 904 -15.93 3.45 27.24
N THR A 905 -15.17 4.35 27.86
CA THR A 905 -13.92 4.88 27.29
C THR A 905 -12.72 4.38 28.09
N ILE A 906 -11.87 3.61 27.43
CA ILE A 906 -10.61 3.13 28.02
C ILE A 906 -9.58 4.28 28.01
N PRO A 907 -9.04 4.70 29.16
CA PRO A 907 -8.00 5.72 29.20
C PRO A 907 -6.78 5.33 28.36
N GLU A 908 -6.24 6.26 27.57
CA GLU A 908 -5.16 5.97 26.61
C GLU A 908 -3.89 5.41 27.29
N ASP A 909 -3.49 5.96 28.43
CA ASP A 909 -2.35 5.45 29.22
C ASP A 909 -2.57 3.99 29.65
N PHE A 910 -3.81 3.61 29.97
CA PHE A 910 -4.14 2.25 30.36
C PHE A 910 -4.20 1.32 29.15
N LYS A 911 -4.77 1.79 28.03
CA LYS A 911 -4.78 1.04 26.76
C LYS A 911 -3.36 0.72 26.29
N ARG A 912 -2.38 1.61 26.48
CA ARG A 912 -0.95 1.31 26.23
C ARG A 912 -0.44 0.14 27.08
N GLN A 913 -0.78 0.10 28.37
CA GLN A 913 -0.41 -1.02 29.24
C GLN A 913 -1.02 -2.35 28.78
N MET A 914 -2.26 -2.32 28.27
CA MET A 914 -2.91 -3.48 27.67
C MET A 914 -2.14 -3.97 26.41
N PHE A 915 -1.70 -3.05 25.55
CA PHE A 915 -0.93 -3.38 24.35
C PHE A 915 0.40 -4.06 24.69
N TYR A 916 1.17 -3.50 25.63
CA TYR A 916 2.42 -4.12 26.08
C TYR A 916 2.19 -5.51 26.67
N THR A 917 1.13 -5.67 27.47
CA THR A 917 0.72 -6.94 28.08
C THR A 917 0.34 -7.99 27.04
N PHE A 918 -0.46 -7.61 26.05
CA PHE A 918 -0.84 -8.48 24.95
C PHE A 918 0.38 -8.93 24.13
N GLY A 919 1.31 -8.01 23.86
CA GLY A 919 2.57 -8.32 23.20
C GLY A 919 3.45 -9.30 23.99
N ASP A 920 3.47 -9.21 25.33
CA ASP A 920 4.21 -10.14 26.18
C ASP A 920 3.59 -11.54 26.19
N TYR A 921 2.25 -11.66 26.26
CA TYR A 921 1.58 -12.96 26.08
C TYR A 921 1.89 -13.59 24.72
N ARG A 922 1.95 -12.79 23.66
CA ARG A 922 2.40 -13.26 22.34
C ARG A 922 3.83 -13.77 22.40
N GLY A 923 4.73 -13.03 23.05
CA GLY A 923 6.12 -13.43 23.24
C GLY A 923 6.23 -14.80 23.92
N LEU A 924 5.48 -15.00 25.00
CA LEU A 924 5.41 -16.26 25.75
C LEU A 924 4.87 -17.41 24.90
N CYS A 925 3.80 -17.17 24.13
CA CYS A 925 3.21 -18.17 23.23
C CYS A 925 4.20 -18.63 22.16
N LEU A 926 4.95 -17.70 21.56
CA LEU A 926 5.80 -17.98 20.39
C LEU A 926 7.22 -18.41 20.75
N GLY A 927 7.56 -18.50 22.03
CA GLY A 927 8.96 -18.74 22.45
C GLY A 927 9.90 -17.59 22.09
N LYS A 928 9.37 -16.37 22.04
CA LYS A 928 10.12 -15.13 21.75
C LYS A 928 10.23 -14.22 22.97
N ASP A 929 9.80 -14.70 24.15
CA ASP A 929 9.96 -13.98 25.40
C ASP A 929 11.44 -14.01 25.83
N ILE A 930 11.97 -12.83 26.15
CA ILE A 930 13.36 -12.58 26.56
C ILE A 930 13.57 -12.94 28.04
N GLY A 931 12.48 -13.14 28.78
CA GLY A 931 12.51 -13.50 30.19
C GLY A 931 13.02 -14.91 30.41
N ASN A 932 13.96 -15.02 31.34
CA ASN A 932 14.43 -16.28 31.90
C ASN A 932 13.86 -16.48 33.31
N ASP A 933 12.67 -15.91 33.55
CA ASP A 933 11.92 -16.02 34.79
C ASP A 933 10.98 -17.23 34.76
N SER A 934 10.04 -17.27 35.69
CA SER A 934 9.03 -18.32 35.77
C SER A 934 8.13 -18.46 34.52
N GLY A 935 8.19 -17.54 33.55
CA GLY A 935 7.49 -17.65 32.27
C GLY A 935 8.23 -18.45 31.19
N LYS A 936 9.51 -18.76 31.40
CA LYS A 936 10.37 -19.42 30.39
C LYS A 936 9.81 -20.73 29.83
N ASP A 937 9.25 -21.56 30.71
CA ASP A 937 8.80 -22.91 30.35
C ASP A 937 7.46 -22.93 29.58
N ILE A 938 6.73 -21.80 29.56
CA ILE A 938 5.42 -21.69 28.91
C ILE A 938 5.52 -21.99 27.41
N SER A 939 6.57 -21.50 26.76
CA SER A 939 6.79 -21.76 25.33
C SER A 939 7.01 -23.24 25.01
N GLY A 940 7.69 -23.96 25.91
CA GLY A 940 7.86 -25.41 25.84
C GLY A 940 6.53 -26.15 26.01
N THR A 941 5.70 -25.71 26.97
CA THR A 941 4.35 -26.25 27.17
C THR A 941 3.46 -26.03 25.94
N VAL A 942 3.43 -24.82 25.39
CA VAL A 942 2.70 -24.49 24.15
C VAL A 942 3.16 -25.39 23.00
N THR A 943 4.47 -25.48 22.77
CA THR A 943 5.04 -26.33 21.71
C THR A 943 4.65 -27.79 21.92
N SER A 944 4.70 -28.30 23.15
CA SER A 944 4.34 -29.68 23.47
C SER A 944 2.87 -29.99 23.20
N ILE A 945 1.95 -29.08 23.55
CA ILE A 945 0.50 -29.27 23.36
C ILE A 945 0.15 -29.24 21.87
N LEU A 946 0.79 -28.35 21.11
CA LEU A 946 0.58 -28.22 19.67
C LEU A 946 1.30 -29.33 18.88
N SER A 947 2.30 -29.99 19.48
CA SER A 947 3.08 -31.07 18.89
C SER A 947 2.67 -32.46 19.40
N THR A 948 1.50 -32.99 18.99
CA THR A 948 1.13 -34.41 18.71
C THR A 948 -0.24 -34.91 19.25
N LYS A 949 -1.03 -35.56 18.37
CA LYS A 949 -1.29 -37.03 18.30
C LYS A 949 -2.14 -37.37 17.04
N ASN A 950 -1.83 -38.47 16.34
CA ASN A 950 -2.62 -39.11 15.25
C ASN A 950 -2.42 -38.68 13.79
N GLY A 951 -1.23 -38.23 13.37
CA GLY A 951 -0.89 -38.17 11.93
C GLY A 951 -1.59 -37.06 11.12
N GLU A 952 -2.23 -36.10 11.78
CA GLU A 952 -2.70 -34.84 11.16
C GLU A 952 -1.62 -33.75 11.19
N THR A 953 -1.79 -32.76 10.31
CA THR A 953 -0.91 -31.60 10.12
C THR A 953 -0.61 -30.84 11.43
N GLN A 954 0.67 -30.60 11.70
CA GLN A 954 1.15 -29.84 12.88
C GLN A 954 0.70 -28.37 12.81
N THR A 955 -0.06 -27.88 13.80
CA THR A 955 -0.33 -26.44 13.97
C THR A 955 0.86 -25.79 14.69
N THR A 956 1.43 -24.73 14.12
CA THR A 956 2.53 -24.01 14.78
C THR A 956 2.00 -23.07 15.86
N ALA A 957 2.84 -22.66 16.82
CA ALA A 957 2.46 -21.66 17.83
C ALA A 957 2.07 -20.31 17.20
N ASP A 958 2.63 -19.97 16.03
CA ASP A 958 2.31 -18.73 15.31
C ASP A 958 0.91 -18.81 14.67
N ASP A 959 0.57 -19.93 14.04
CA ASP A 959 -0.76 -20.17 13.48
C ASP A 959 -1.82 -20.24 14.58
N TRP A 960 -1.49 -20.91 15.69
CA TRP A 960 -2.35 -20.97 16.86
C TRP A 960 -2.58 -19.58 17.46
N TRP A 961 -1.54 -18.76 17.61
CA TRP A 961 -1.69 -17.40 18.11
C TRP A 961 -2.57 -16.57 17.17
N LYS A 962 -2.34 -16.62 15.85
CA LYS A 962 -3.16 -15.89 14.85
C LYS A 962 -4.64 -16.23 14.99
N LYS A 963 -4.96 -17.51 15.17
CA LYS A 963 -6.33 -18.00 15.37
C LYS A 963 -6.98 -17.47 16.65
N ASN A 964 -6.24 -17.46 17.77
CA ASN A 964 -6.81 -17.22 19.10
C ASN A 964 -6.56 -15.80 19.66
N ALA A 965 -5.74 -14.98 18.99
CA ALA A 965 -5.37 -13.64 19.43
C ALA A 965 -6.56 -12.69 19.63
N LYS A 966 -7.61 -12.83 18.79
CA LYS A 966 -8.85 -12.05 18.92
C LYS A 966 -9.54 -12.33 20.26
N ASP A 967 -9.67 -13.60 20.62
CA ASP A 967 -10.34 -14.03 21.86
C ASP A 967 -9.58 -13.59 23.10
N ILE A 968 -8.24 -13.63 23.05
CA ILE A 968 -7.37 -13.16 24.13
C ILE A 968 -7.54 -11.65 24.33
N TRP A 969 -7.63 -10.87 23.25
CA TRP A 969 -7.90 -9.43 23.33
C TRP A 969 -9.33 -9.15 23.82
N GLU A 970 -10.32 -9.88 23.32
CA GLU A 970 -11.70 -9.79 23.78
C GLU A 970 -11.80 -10.07 25.28
N ALA A 971 -11.07 -11.06 25.80
CA ALA A 971 -11.03 -11.34 27.23
C ALA A 971 -10.56 -10.15 28.07
N MET A 972 -9.58 -9.38 27.57
CA MET A 972 -9.13 -8.14 28.20
C MET A 972 -10.24 -7.07 28.21
N LEU A 973 -11.00 -6.95 27.12
CA LEU A 973 -12.15 -6.03 27.03
C LEU A 973 -13.30 -6.47 27.95
N CYS A 974 -13.68 -7.76 27.94
CA CYS A 974 -14.70 -8.33 28.81
C CYS A 974 -14.37 -8.11 30.29
N ALA A 975 -13.08 -8.16 30.68
CA ALA A 975 -12.66 -7.85 32.03
C ALA A 975 -12.97 -6.39 32.41
N LEU A 976 -12.76 -5.45 31.48
CA LEU A 976 -13.11 -4.04 31.69
C LEU A 976 -14.62 -3.78 31.69
N GLU A 977 -15.39 -4.49 30.86
CA GLU A 977 -16.86 -4.45 30.91
C GLU A 977 -17.36 -4.92 32.27
N LYS A 978 -16.79 -6.02 32.78
CA LYS A 978 -17.13 -6.56 34.09
C LYS A 978 -16.79 -5.58 35.23
N ILE A 979 -15.66 -4.87 35.13
CA ILE A 979 -15.26 -3.86 36.12
C ILE A 979 -16.12 -2.60 36.06
N SER A 980 -16.52 -2.16 34.86
CA SER A 980 -17.27 -0.93 34.66
C SER A 980 -18.78 -1.10 34.77
N GLY A 981 -19.29 -2.32 34.61
CA GLY A 981 -20.72 -2.58 34.42
C GLY A 981 -21.25 -2.13 33.06
N ASN A 982 -20.38 -1.66 32.16
CA ASN A 982 -20.76 -1.22 30.82
C ASN A 982 -20.45 -2.33 29.80
N ASN A 983 -21.51 -2.99 29.30
CA ASN A 983 -21.42 -4.10 28.35
C ASN A 983 -21.23 -3.65 26.88
N THR A 984 -20.83 -2.40 26.63
CA THR A 984 -20.65 -1.87 25.27
C THR A 984 -19.20 -1.67 24.87
N ILE A 985 -18.24 -1.80 25.79
CA ILE A 985 -16.82 -1.49 25.52
C ILE A 985 -16.28 -2.37 24.40
N LYS A 986 -16.56 -3.68 24.42
CA LYS A 986 -16.03 -4.62 23.43
C LYS A 986 -16.60 -4.38 22.03
N ASN A 987 -17.83 -3.85 21.95
CA ASN A 987 -18.55 -3.61 20.70
C ASN A 987 -18.21 -2.26 20.06
N LYS A 988 -17.37 -1.42 20.69
CA LYS A 988 -16.95 -0.16 20.07
C LYS A 988 -15.91 -0.42 18.99
N SER A 989 -16.15 0.11 17.79
CA SER A 989 -15.29 -0.06 16.61
C SER A 989 -13.84 0.43 16.79
N ASN A 990 -13.58 1.30 17.78
CA ASN A 990 -12.25 1.79 18.11
C ASN A 990 -11.45 0.85 19.04
N TYR A 991 -12.06 -0.23 19.55
CA TYR A 991 -11.41 -1.24 20.41
C TYR A 991 -11.36 -2.63 19.77
N THR A 992 -11.88 -2.80 18.56
CA THR A 992 -11.82 -4.06 17.80
C THR A 992 -10.37 -4.48 17.56
N TYR A 993 -10.05 -5.77 17.77
CA TYR A 993 -8.70 -6.33 17.68
C TYR A 993 -7.91 -5.90 16.42
N SER A 994 -8.56 -5.88 15.25
CA SER A 994 -7.92 -5.56 13.97
C SER A 994 -7.65 -4.07 13.75
N THR A 995 -8.41 -3.19 14.40
CA THR A 995 -8.41 -1.74 14.13
C THR A 995 -7.91 -0.91 15.31
N VAL A 996 -7.87 -1.46 16.53
CA VAL A 996 -7.47 -0.72 17.73
C VAL A 996 -6.02 -0.28 17.62
N THR A 997 -5.80 1.01 17.84
CA THR A 997 -4.49 1.68 17.84
C THR A 997 -4.28 2.43 19.16
N PHE A 998 -3.02 2.75 19.50
CA PHE A 998 -2.72 3.80 20.48
C PHE A 998 -2.47 5.12 19.73
N THR A 999 -3.11 6.21 20.17
CA THR A 999 -3.07 7.62 19.66
C THR A 999 -2.26 7.95 18.39
N GLN A 1000 -2.92 8.66 17.46
CA GLN A 1000 -2.37 9.38 16.30
C GLN A 1000 -1.04 10.11 16.63
N PRO A 1001 -0.01 10.06 15.76
CA PRO A 1001 -0.09 9.88 14.30
C PRO A 1001 0.38 8.51 13.77
N SER A 1002 0.71 7.55 14.64
CA SER A 1002 1.41 6.33 14.18
C SER A 1002 0.52 5.30 13.48
N GLY A 1003 -0.80 5.30 13.73
CA GLY A 1003 -1.76 4.38 13.09
C GLY A 1003 -1.49 2.88 13.31
N VAL A 1004 -0.54 2.52 14.18
CA VAL A 1004 -0.11 1.13 14.39
C VAL A 1004 -1.19 0.36 15.14
N THR A 1005 -1.71 -0.69 14.50
CA THR A 1005 -2.74 -1.56 15.08
C THR A 1005 -2.14 -2.50 16.14
N LEU A 1006 -2.94 -2.96 17.10
CA LEU A 1006 -2.52 -3.93 18.13
C LEU A 1006 -1.80 -5.16 17.56
N PRO A 1007 -2.28 -5.82 16.47
CA PRO A 1007 -1.59 -6.97 15.90
C PRO A 1007 -0.21 -6.61 15.36
N THR A 1008 -0.07 -5.42 14.76
CA THR A 1008 1.20 -4.90 14.25
C THR A 1008 2.15 -4.58 15.40
N PHE A 1009 1.65 -3.91 16.44
CA PHE A 1009 2.42 -3.60 17.64
C PHE A 1009 2.93 -4.86 18.36
N ALA A 1010 2.08 -5.88 18.50
CA ALA A 1010 2.46 -7.16 19.14
C ALA A 1010 3.53 -7.94 18.35
N GLN A 1011 3.71 -7.62 17.06
CA GLN A 1011 4.77 -8.19 16.23
C GLN A 1011 6.13 -7.53 16.41
N THR A 1012 6.17 -6.26 16.86
CA THR A 1012 7.41 -5.55 17.18
C THR A 1012 8.26 -6.37 18.15
N PRO A 1013 9.57 -6.57 17.92
CA PRO A 1013 10.46 -7.30 18.84
C PRO A 1013 10.28 -6.88 20.30
N GLN A 1014 10.23 -7.85 21.22
CA GLN A 1014 9.89 -7.58 22.62
C GLN A 1014 10.83 -6.57 23.28
N PHE A 1015 12.14 -6.62 22.97
CA PHE A 1015 13.11 -5.63 23.43
C PHE A 1015 12.71 -4.20 23.06
N LEU A 1016 12.28 -3.96 21.80
CA LEU A 1016 11.88 -2.61 21.36
C LEU A 1016 10.60 -2.13 22.05
N ARG A 1017 9.67 -3.05 22.31
CA ARG A 1017 8.47 -2.72 23.10
C ARG A 1017 8.85 -2.34 24.52
N TRP A 1018 9.70 -3.12 25.20
CA TRP A 1018 10.19 -2.81 26.54
C TRP A 1018 11.00 -1.50 26.57
N PHE A 1019 11.82 -1.23 25.56
CA PHE A 1019 12.59 0.00 25.47
C PHE A 1019 11.68 1.22 25.26
N THR A 1020 10.60 1.07 24.50
CA THR A 1020 9.56 2.10 24.35
C THR A 1020 8.82 2.33 25.67
N GLU A 1021 8.41 1.27 26.36
CA GLU A 1021 7.77 1.32 27.68
C GLU A 1021 8.68 2.02 28.71
N TRP A 1022 9.98 1.72 28.70
CA TRP A 1022 11.00 2.36 29.53
C TRP A 1022 11.08 3.86 29.24
N GLY A 1023 11.09 4.26 27.97
CA GLY A 1023 11.18 5.66 27.56
C GLY A 1023 9.95 6.46 27.97
N GLU A 1024 8.76 5.87 27.81
CA GLU A 1024 7.49 6.47 28.24
C GLU A 1024 7.47 6.66 29.76
N GLU A 1025 7.86 5.63 30.53
CA GLU A 1025 7.90 5.69 31.99
C GLU A 1025 8.94 6.69 32.50
N PHE A 1026 10.14 6.71 31.91
CA PHE A 1026 11.19 7.69 32.22
C PHE A 1026 10.68 9.11 32.00
N CYS A 1027 10.07 9.39 30.85
CA CYS A 1027 9.56 10.72 30.53
C CYS A 1027 8.48 11.16 31.53
N LYS A 1028 7.56 10.26 31.89
CA LYS A 1028 6.50 10.51 32.87
C LYS A 1028 7.09 10.80 34.26
N LYS A 1029 8.00 9.96 34.74
CA LYS A 1029 8.65 10.14 36.06
C LYS A 1029 9.54 11.36 36.10
N ARG A 1030 10.28 11.67 35.03
CA ARG A 1030 11.11 12.87 34.93
C ARG A 1030 10.29 14.14 35.09
N LYS A 1031 9.11 14.22 34.47
CA LYS A 1031 8.20 15.36 34.62
C LYS A 1031 7.82 15.58 36.09
N SER A 1032 7.41 14.52 36.79
CA SER A 1032 7.06 14.58 38.22
C SER A 1032 8.26 14.94 39.11
N GLN A 1033 9.44 14.37 38.85
CA GLN A 1033 10.66 14.66 39.60
C GLN A 1033 11.15 16.10 39.37
N LEU A 1034 11.01 16.64 38.16
CA LEU A 1034 11.29 18.05 37.87
C LEU A 1034 10.33 18.99 38.60
N ALA A 1035 9.02 18.67 38.61
CA ALA A 1035 8.04 19.46 39.36
C ALA A 1035 8.35 19.46 40.87
N THR A 1036 8.73 18.31 41.42
CA THR A 1036 9.18 18.19 42.82
C THR A 1036 10.43 19.04 43.07
N LEU A 1037 11.42 18.97 42.18
CA LEU A 1037 12.64 19.78 42.28
C LEU A 1037 12.33 21.29 42.22
N GLN A 1038 11.43 21.73 41.35
CA GLN A 1038 11.00 23.13 41.24
C GLN A 1038 10.28 23.61 42.51
N LYS A 1039 9.46 22.75 43.12
CA LYS A 1039 8.77 23.03 44.39
C LYS A 1039 9.75 23.12 45.56
N ASP A 1040 10.71 22.19 45.63
CA ASP A 1040 11.67 22.11 46.72
C ASP A 1040 12.86 23.07 46.54
N CYS A 1041 13.08 23.58 45.32
CA CYS A 1041 14.04 24.64 45.01
C CYS A 1041 13.43 25.75 44.13
N PRO A 1042 12.61 26.65 44.70
CA PRO A 1042 12.05 27.81 43.98
C PRO A 1042 13.14 28.80 43.53
N GLU A 1043 12.87 29.58 42.49
CA GLU A 1043 13.81 30.54 41.88
C GLU A 1043 14.37 31.58 42.89
N GLU A 1044 13.57 31.96 43.88
CA GLU A 1044 13.94 32.95 44.91
C GLU A 1044 14.96 32.42 45.95
N THR A 1045 15.25 31.12 45.94
CA THR A 1045 16.08 30.44 46.95
C THR A 1045 17.54 30.93 46.99
N CYS A 1046 18.03 31.53 45.90
CA CYS A 1046 19.39 32.05 45.80
C CYS A 1046 19.52 33.55 46.11
N THR A 1047 18.43 34.22 46.51
CA THR A 1047 18.48 35.65 46.92
C THR A 1047 18.82 35.79 48.41
N LYS A 1048 19.55 36.86 48.77
CA LYS A 1048 20.29 37.00 50.04
C LYS A 1048 19.40 36.82 51.29
N GLY A 1049 19.73 35.85 52.15
CA GLY A 1049 19.33 35.85 53.56
C GLY A 1049 18.78 34.56 54.19
N GLN A 1050 18.58 33.47 53.44
CA GLN A 1050 17.96 32.24 54.00
C GLN A 1050 18.78 30.97 53.73
N GLU A 1051 19.85 30.77 54.52
CA GLU A 1051 20.79 29.65 54.39
C GLU A 1051 20.11 28.27 54.52
N SER A 1052 19.04 28.17 55.29
CA SER A 1052 18.23 26.94 55.43
C SER A 1052 17.52 26.51 54.14
N LYS A 1053 17.07 27.48 53.31
CA LYS A 1053 16.43 27.18 52.02
C LYS A 1053 17.43 26.72 50.96
N LYS A 1054 18.66 27.27 50.99
CA LYS A 1054 19.75 26.81 50.11
C LYS A 1054 20.13 25.36 50.38
N GLU A 1055 20.22 24.97 51.65
CA GLU A 1055 20.54 23.59 52.03
C GLU A 1055 19.41 22.61 51.64
N ALA A 1056 18.14 23.02 51.75
CA ALA A 1056 17.00 22.23 51.25
C ALA A 1056 17.04 22.05 49.72
N CYS A 1057 17.29 23.12 48.98
CA CYS A 1057 17.46 23.05 47.51
C CYS A 1057 18.64 22.15 47.12
N LYS A 1058 19.78 22.26 47.81
CA LYS A 1058 20.95 21.40 47.55
C LYS A 1058 20.60 19.92 47.73
N LYS A 1059 19.89 19.56 48.79
CA LYS A 1059 19.41 18.19 49.03
C LYS A 1059 18.44 17.72 47.96
N ALA A 1060 17.51 18.58 47.51
CA ALA A 1060 16.58 18.26 46.43
C ALA A 1060 17.31 18.02 45.09
N CYS A 1061 18.30 18.86 44.76
CA CYS A 1061 19.15 18.71 43.58
C CYS A 1061 19.96 17.39 43.62
N GLU A 1062 20.57 17.05 44.76
CA GLU A 1062 21.31 15.79 44.88
C GLU A 1062 20.40 14.57 44.79
N LYS A 1063 19.19 14.63 45.37
CA LYS A 1063 18.18 13.57 45.22
C LYS A 1063 17.76 13.38 43.75
N TYR A 1064 17.54 14.48 43.02
CA TYR A 1064 17.22 14.43 41.59
C TYR A 1064 18.37 13.87 40.75
N LYS A 1065 19.63 14.27 41.04
CA LYS A 1065 20.82 13.72 40.36
C LYS A 1065 20.98 12.23 40.59
N GLN A 1066 20.83 11.77 41.84
CA GLN A 1066 20.89 10.34 42.16
C GLN A 1066 19.80 9.57 41.44
N TRP A 1067 18.56 10.09 41.45
CA TRP A 1067 17.46 9.50 40.68
C TRP A 1067 17.80 9.43 39.18
N LEU A 1068 18.27 10.51 38.57
CA LEU A 1068 18.62 10.53 37.14
C LEU A 1068 19.76 9.57 36.81
N GLN A 1069 20.75 9.43 37.71
CA GLN A 1069 21.85 8.49 37.54
C GLN A 1069 21.35 7.04 37.50
N THR A 1070 20.41 6.66 38.37
CA THR A 1070 19.84 5.29 38.34
C THR A 1070 19.14 4.95 37.02
N TRP A 1071 18.51 5.92 36.35
CA TRP A 1071 17.94 5.73 35.01
C TRP A 1071 19.03 5.72 33.93
N LYS A 1072 20.05 6.55 34.07
CA LYS A 1072 21.19 6.57 33.15
C LYS A 1072 21.93 5.24 33.15
N ASP A 1073 22.10 4.62 34.31
CA ASP A 1073 22.78 3.32 34.44
C ASP A 1073 21.97 2.16 33.86
N SER A 1074 20.69 2.38 33.53
CA SER A 1074 19.81 1.38 32.89
C SER A 1074 19.78 1.42 31.35
N ILE A 1075 20.53 2.35 30.73
CA ILE A 1075 20.84 2.43 29.28
C ILE A 1075 22.33 2.16 29.10
#